data_AF-T4VH07-F1
#
_entry.id   AF-T4VH07-F1
#
_cell.length_a   1.000
_cell.length_b   1.000
_cell.length_c   1.000
_cell.angle_alpha   90.00
_cell.angle_beta   90.00
_cell.angle_gamma   90.00
#
_symmetry.space_group_name_H-M   'P 1'
#
loop_
_entity.id
_entity.type
_entity.pdbx_description
1 polymer ?
#
loop_
_entity_poly.entity_id
_entity_poly.type
_entity_poly.pdbx_seq_one_letter_code
_entity_poly.pdbx_strand_id
1 'polypeptide(L)'
;MKICKKIFIALLVILLNFNTVMALEGSPKIEYFGKVKYSYYTVGKFKVDGQWAFCVDHEKPTPPTGSSYKDGYIYKNESIRAILYYGFDGAGNAIGNSDASLVATSLALDSIMNNNHSSGRNTVPGYSVLMEHARNQDAPSMVAGFSKNNVDSNVSGNKQISETITFNADYRNSINLPVNSGTTIVVDGNSYTSGVATIKGGQSFYVTAPLDYTNDVVYENIKPNLKISNPMIYMPTNSNLQRLSKDLDSDPAPAQRLSIDFKARKRNVTVLHKDRHDGSLLLQENNEQDIGSNYSYSPKNPLNKDGRTYIPESTNSQTGNMPNEDLTFTFWYNLQRNITVQHIDARDGSLITQETEKKLRGQDYSYSPRTDLKKGNSTYRPISNEVQSGKVGNDDITIKFYYDVPLIQTGLKKIQIYTDLASKGLPVKVELDKKFIYDESVADMTKEKVKLSLYDGNNAVATKEYTAKTLPEKFDMNIPSTNLTKDSKKAYTLKIEGYNKNAVDVIPNADSLTTDGYSASQKTIKVDSSKEKQLDYKAVVMTEREVGKSMNVYYETLNIPLEKIKKMRTGYGFKMPIDLTYTNGIGASDLDFKLAMKVPDKLVDKSYIEYESKDNTSTVNLEKTHNDSSTNNNTTTSKQKFELQHVNVEKRTGHLFSSEQVKNKDERIKYDLISGDRKFYLPIWGRIGDYKVKVESTKEIGVNRFNVELDYDVNVYAHMYAHMDSETISDDAIILEPINADDPFPNGTPKGWSNEDVKALKEMLGEKLNKGNLSMDKLIPKK
;
A
#
# COMPACT_ATOMS: atom_id res chain seq x y z
N MET A 1 25.24 -15.58 -40.72
CA MET A 1 26.66 -15.49 -40.29
C MET A 1 27.22 -16.91 -40.19
N LYS A 2 28.24 -17.23 -41.00
CA LYS A 2 29.05 -18.48 -41.07
C LYS A 2 28.29 -19.72 -41.60
N ILE A 3 28.42 -20.16 -42.86
CA ILE A 3 29.59 -20.58 -43.67
C ILE A 3 30.39 -21.74 -43.04
N CYS A 4 30.66 -22.75 -43.87
CA CYS A 4 31.54 -23.92 -43.71
C CYS A 4 30.94 -25.18 -43.09
N LYS A 5 30.58 -26.15 -43.96
CA LYS A 5 31.22 -27.48 -44.02
C LYS A 5 30.48 -28.37 -45.02
N LYS A 6 31.11 -28.64 -46.17
CA LYS A 6 31.21 -29.94 -46.86
C LYS A 6 31.90 -29.74 -48.21
N ILE A 7 33.16 -29.29 -48.13
CA ILE A 7 34.21 -29.64 -49.07
C ILE A 7 34.98 -30.74 -48.33
N PHE A 8 34.81 -32.00 -48.73
CA PHE A 8 35.75 -33.10 -48.53
C PHE A 8 35.07 -34.36 -49.08
N ILE A 9 35.84 -35.19 -49.79
CA ILE A 9 35.45 -36.45 -50.45
C ILE A 9 34.89 -36.26 -51.88
N ALA A 10 35.74 -35.79 -52.79
CA ALA A 10 35.70 -36.22 -54.19
C ALA A 10 37.09 -36.06 -54.87
N LEU A 11 38.17 -36.13 -54.07
CA LEU A 11 39.56 -36.08 -54.54
C LEU A 11 40.27 -37.38 -54.16
N LEU A 12 39.64 -38.51 -54.46
CA LEU A 12 40.23 -39.85 -54.31
C LEU A 12 39.54 -40.88 -55.24
N VAL A 13 39.15 -40.48 -56.45
CA VAL A 13 38.86 -41.39 -57.58
C VAL A 13 39.16 -40.67 -58.92
N ILE A 14 40.27 -39.92 -58.98
CA ILE A 14 40.82 -39.30 -60.22
C ILE A 14 42.12 -40.03 -60.65
N LEU A 15 42.37 -41.21 -60.09
CA LEU A 15 43.39 -42.14 -60.55
C LEU A 15 42.69 -43.49 -60.68
N LEU A 16 42.88 -44.16 -61.82
CA LEU A 16 42.25 -45.42 -62.25
C LEU A 16 40.93 -45.23 -63.00
N ASN A 17 40.97 -44.69 -64.22
CA ASN A 17 40.11 -45.09 -65.35
C ASN A 17 40.54 -44.39 -66.65
N PHE A 18 41.84 -44.27 -66.87
CA PHE A 18 42.38 -44.02 -68.20
C PHE A 18 43.20 -45.24 -68.60
N ASN A 19 42.84 -45.76 -69.77
CA ASN A 19 43.58 -46.73 -70.53
C ASN A 19 43.61 -48.14 -69.95
N THR A 20 42.46 -48.83 -69.95
CA THR A 20 42.50 -50.15 -70.60
C THR A 20 42.75 -49.90 -72.09
N VAL A 21 44.02 -49.66 -72.43
CA VAL A 21 44.50 -50.16 -73.71
C VAL A 21 44.25 -51.65 -73.57
N MET A 22 43.16 -52.16 -74.14
CA MET A 22 43.20 -53.52 -74.62
C MET A 22 44.26 -53.46 -75.71
N ALA A 23 45.51 -53.60 -75.30
CA ALA A 23 46.55 -54.06 -76.17
C ALA A 23 45.98 -55.40 -76.62
N LEU A 24 45.51 -55.46 -77.86
CA LEU A 24 45.43 -56.72 -78.57
C LEU A 24 46.90 -57.14 -78.70
N GLU A 25 47.45 -57.71 -77.63
CA GLU A 25 48.82 -58.19 -77.58
C GLU A 25 48.88 -59.41 -78.48
N GLY A 26 49.21 -59.11 -79.73
CA GLY A 26 49.33 -60.04 -80.81
C GLY A 26 49.25 -59.23 -82.10
N SER A 27 50.33 -59.23 -82.89
CA SER A 27 50.26 -58.67 -84.23
C SER A 27 49.05 -59.27 -84.96
N PRO A 28 48.24 -58.45 -85.66
CA PRO A 28 46.96 -58.87 -86.23
C PRO A 28 47.12 -60.14 -87.06
N LYS A 29 46.29 -61.14 -86.76
CA LYS A 29 46.40 -62.48 -87.36
C LYS A 29 45.69 -62.48 -88.71
N ILE A 30 46.48 -62.44 -89.77
CA ILE A 30 45.99 -62.49 -91.14
C ILE A 30 45.82 -63.94 -91.60
N GLU A 31 44.58 -64.32 -91.88
CA GLU A 31 44.24 -65.63 -92.41
C GLU A 31 43.71 -65.47 -93.84
N TYR A 32 44.43 -66.03 -94.81
CA TYR A 32 44.07 -65.99 -96.22
C TYR A 32 43.44 -67.33 -96.64
N PHE A 33 42.18 -67.27 -97.08
CA PHE A 33 41.37 -68.45 -97.41
C PHE A 33 41.31 -68.73 -98.92
N GLY A 34 42.23 -68.16 -99.69
CA GLY A 34 42.28 -68.30 -101.14
C GLY A 34 41.58 -67.17 -101.90
N LYS A 35 41.55 -67.33 -103.22
CA LYS A 35 40.98 -66.34 -104.15
C LYS A 35 39.51 -66.64 -104.38
N VAL A 36 38.70 -65.59 -104.38
CA VAL A 36 37.31 -65.64 -104.82
C VAL A 36 37.19 -64.86 -106.11
N LYS A 37 36.54 -65.46 -107.12
CA LYS A 37 36.40 -64.89 -108.45
C LYS A 37 34.92 -64.70 -108.79
N TYR A 38 34.59 -63.53 -109.31
CA TYR A 38 33.32 -63.27 -109.97
C TYR A 38 33.57 -62.56 -111.31
N SER A 39 33.13 -63.18 -112.41
CA SER A 39 33.45 -62.72 -113.76
C SER A 39 34.97 -62.53 -113.95
N TYR A 40 35.41 -61.36 -114.41
CA TYR A 40 36.83 -61.02 -114.58
C TYR A 40 37.54 -60.68 -113.25
N TYR A 41 36.82 -60.30 -112.20
CA TYR A 41 37.43 -59.80 -110.95
C TYR A 41 37.75 -60.93 -109.97
N THR A 42 38.95 -60.91 -109.40
CA THR A 42 39.42 -61.90 -108.43
C THR A 42 40.00 -61.19 -107.22
N VAL A 43 39.38 -61.35 -106.04
CA VAL A 43 39.85 -60.76 -104.78
C VAL A 43 40.33 -61.86 -103.83
N GLY A 44 41.12 -61.48 -102.83
CA GLY A 44 41.47 -62.38 -101.73
C GLY A 44 40.38 -62.41 -100.66
N LYS A 45 40.18 -63.58 -100.06
CA LYS A 45 39.27 -63.78 -98.92
C LYS A 45 40.09 -63.83 -97.64
N PHE A 46 39.91 -62.83 -96.76
CA PHE A 46 40.72 -62.67 -95.57
C PHE A 46 39.90 -62.68 -94.29
N LYS A 47 40.52 -63.14 -93.21
CA LYS A 47 40.13 -62.74 -91.87
C LYS A 47 41.28 -62.02 -91.18
N VAL A 48 40.92 -61.01 -90.41
CA VAL A 48 41.81 -60.33 -89.48
C VAL A 48 41.24 -60.54 -88.08
N ASP A 49 41.97 -61.31 -87.28
CA ASP A 49 41.57 -61.70 -85.91
C ASP A 49 40.19 -62.39 -85.88
N GLY A 50 39.98 -63.36 -86.78
CA GLY A 50 38.77 -64.18 -86.85
C GLY A 50 37.55 -63.53 -87.52
N GLN A 51 37.57 -62.22 -87.75
CA GLN A 51 36.51 -61.47 -88.45
C GLN A 51 36.85 -61.27 -89.93
N TRP A 52 35.84 -61.26 -90.80
CA TRP A 52 36.03 -61.04 -92.22
C TRP A 52 36.65 -59.67 -92.49
N ALA A 53 37.69 -59.66 -93.32
CA ALA A 53 38.38 -58.47 -93.74
C ALA A 53 38.51 -58.48 -95.26
N PHE A 54 38.50 -57.28 -95.83
CA PHE A 54 38.42 -57.08 -97.26
C PHE A 54 39.66 -56.33 -97.71
N CYS A 55 40.20 -56.74 -98.86
CA CYS A 55 41.23 -55.96 -99.51
C CYS A 55 40.67 -54.58 -99.90
N VAL A 56 41.45 -53.55 -99.64
CA VAL A 56 41.14 -52.17 -100.07
C VAL A 56 42.14 -51.63 -101.10
N ASP A 57 43.06 -52.47 -101.59
CA ASP A 57 44.09 -52.15 -102.60
C ASP A 57 44.13 -53.20 -103.71
N HIS A 58 43.16 -53.21 -104.61
CA HIS A 58 42.94 -54.33 -105.52
C HIS A 58 44.14 -54.63 -106.46
N GLU A 59 44.91 -53.60 -106.83
CA GLU A 59 46.07 -53.70 -107.74
C GLU A 59 47.31 -54.31 -107.09
N LYS A 60 47.38 -54.35 -105.75
CA LYS A 60 48.54 -54.88 -105.05
C LYS A 60 48.47 -56.41 -104.89
N PRO A 61 49.61 -57.11 -104.82
CA PRO A 61 49.65 -58.54 -104.49
C PRO A 61 48.94 -58.91 -103.18
N THR A 62 48.12 -59.96 -103.25
CA THR A 62 47.41 -60.53 -102.10
C THR A 62 48.39 -61.04 -101.03
N PRO A 63 48.23 -60.62 -99.76
CA PRO A 63 49.04 -61.12 -98.64
C PRO A 63 48.76 -62.62 -98.37
N PRO A 64 49.79 -63.49 -98.22
CA PRO A 64 49.59 -64.85 -97.73
C PRO A 64 49.23 -64.89 -96.23
N THR A 65 48.70 -66.02 -95.76
CA THR A 65 48.44 -66.28 -94.33
C THR A 65 49.71 -66.05 -93.50
N GLY A 66 49.57 -65.39 -92.35
CA GLY A 66 50.70 -65.05 -91.46
C GLY A 66 51.50 -63.82 -91.89
N SER A 67 51.06 -63.09 -92.92
CA SER A 67 51.67 -61.81 -93.29
C SER A 67 51.68 -60.84 -92.10
N SER A 68 52.82 -60.17 -91.89
CA SER A 68 52.97 -59.18 -90.83
C SER A 68 52.26 -57.87 -91.19
N TYR A 69 51.38 -57.42 -90.29
CA TYR A 69 50.65 -56.16 -90.37
C TYR A 69 50.84 -55.37 -89.08
N LYS A 70 50.75 -54.04 -89.19
CA LYS A 70 50.61 -53.15 -88.05
C LYS A 70 49.18 -53.24 -87.48
N ASP A 71 49.04 -52.92 -86.20
CA ASP A 71 47.74 -52.83 -85.54
C ASP A 71 46.78 -51.95 -86.34
N GLY A 72 45.53 -52.42 -86.43
CA GLY A 72 44.50 -51.69 -87.15
C GLY A 72 44.16 -50.40 -86.42
N TYR A 73 43.87 -49.35 -87.19
CA TYR A 73 43.37 -48.09 -86.65
C TYR A 73 42.00 -47.77 -87.24
N ILE A 74 41.17 -47.05 -86.45
CA ILE A 74 39.87 -46.59 -86.90
C ILE A 74 40.07 -45.56 -88.01
N TYR A 75 39.57 -45.86 -89.20
CA TYR A 75 39.68 -45.01 -90.37
C TYR A 75 38.40 -44.22 -90.58
N LYS A 76 38.33 -43.02 -90.00
CA LYS A 76 37.12 -42.17 -90.02
C LYS A 76 36.73 -41.73 -91.44
N ASN A 77 35.98 -42.57 -92.12
CA ASN A 77 35.43 -42.31 -93.45
C ASN A 77 34.03 -42.92 -93.52
N GLU A 78 33.03 -42.05 -93.59
CA GLU A 78 31.62 -42.41 -93.59
C GLU A 78 31.22 -43.28 -94.78
N SER A 79 31.84 -43.05 -95.94
CA SER A 79 31.60 -43.85 -97.14
C SER A 79 32.09 -45.28 -96.97
N ILE A 80 33.25 -45.46 -96.33
CA ILE A 80 33.79 -46.79 -95.98
C ILE A 80 32.98 -47.44 -94.86
N ARG A 81 32.57 -46.66 -93.85
CA ARG A 81 31.67 -47.15 -92.80
C ARG A 81 30.38 -47.69 -93.40
N ALA A 82 29.77 -46.95 -94.32
CA ALA A 82 28.57 -47.41 -95.02
C ALA A 82 28.84 -48.68 -95.84
N ILE A 83 29.94 -48.75 -96.59
CA ILE A 83 30.30 -49.97 -97.34
C ILE A 83 30.48 -51.17 -96.41
N LEU A 84 31.12 -51.02 -95.26
CA LEU A 84 31.33 -52.12 -94.31
C LEU A 84 30.04 -52.50 -93.57
N TYR A 85 29.24 -51.51 -93.17
CA TYR A 85 27.97 -51.71 -92.48
C TYR A 85 26.94 -52.43 -93.36
N TYR A 86 26.82 -52.04 -94.63
CA TYR A 86 25.88 -52.63 -95.60
C TYR A 86 26.49 -53.77 -96.44
N GLY A 87 27.81 -53.96 -96.37
CA GLY A 87 28.56 -54.96 -97.11
C GLY A 87 28.45 -56.36 -96.56
N PHE A 88 29.27 -57.27 -97.12
CA PHE A 88 29.37 -58.64 -96.67
C PHE A 88 29.62 -58.71 -95.16
N ASP A 89 28.79 -59.47 -94.44
CA ASP A 89 28.82 -59.66 -92.97
C ASP A 89 28.63 -58.39 -92.10
N GLY A 90 28.24 -57.24 -92.68
CA GLY A 90 27.96 -56.02 -91.93
C GLY A 90 26.64 -56.05 -91.13
N ALA A 91 26.54 -55.24 -90.07
CA ALA A 91 25.34 -55.20 -89.21
C ALA A 91 24.06 -54.77 -89.92
N GLY A 92 24.18 -54.01 -91.03
CA GLY A 92 23.08 -53.62 -91.90
C GLY A 92 23.10 -54.31 -93.26
N ASN A 93 23.81 -55.45 -93.41
CA ASN A 93 24.06 -56.12 -94.69
C ASN A 93 22.86 -56.09 -95.66
N ALA A 94 23.07 -55.44 -96.80
CA ALA A 94 22.06 -55.24 -97.84
C ALA A 94 22.32 -56.05 -99.12
N ILE A 95 23.49 -56.69 -99.25
CA ILE A 95 23.91 -57.37 -100.49
C ILE A 95 24.12 -58.88 -100.33
N GLY A 96 23.86 -59.42 -99.14
CA GLY A 96 24.02 -60.84 -98.81
C GLY A 96 25.47 -61.26 -98.59
N ASN A 97 25.68 -62.56 -98.40
CA ASN A 97 26.97 -63.16 -98.02
C ASN A 97 27.51 -64.15 -99.06
N SER A 98 27.26 -63.88 -100.34
CA SER A 98 27.80 -64.71 -101.43
C SER A 98 29.25 -64.34 -101.74
N ASP A 99 29.94 -65.20 -102.48
CA ASP A 99 31.27 -64.90 -103.02
C ASP A 99 31.26 -63.63 -103.92
N ALA A 100 30.17 -63.40 -104.66
CA ALA A 100 29.97 -62.15 -105.42
C ALA A 100 29.86 -60.93 -104.50
N SER A 101 29.19 -61.07 -103.34
CA SER A 101 29.02 -60.01 -102.34
C SER A 101 30.36 -59.65 -101.67
N LEU A 102 31.23 -60.64 -101.44
CA LEU A 102 32.59 -60.43 -100.93
C LEU A 102 33.45 -59.69 -101.95
N VAL A 103 33.39 -60.11 -103.22
CA VAL A 103 34.06 -59.42 -104.34
C VAL A 103 33.54 -57.97 -104.44
N ALA A 104 32.23 -57.76 -104.41
CA ALA A 104 31.61 -56.44 -104.44
C ALA A 104 32.08 -55.54 -103.29
N THR A 105 32.11 -56.06 -102.07
CA THR A 105 32.55 -55.31 -100.88
C THR A 105 34.01 -54.88 -101.01
N SER A 106 34.91 -55.81 -101.37
CA SER A 106 36.32 -55.50 -101.55
C SER A 106 36.57 -54.52 -102.71
N LEU A 107 35.87 -54.67 -103.84
CA LEU A 107 35.97 -53.73 -104.95
C LEU A 107 35.40 -52.36 -104.59
N ALA A 108 34.28 -52.28 -103.85
CA ALA A 108 33.69 -51.02 -103.42
C ALA A 108 34.64 -50.26 -102.48
N LEU A 109 35.25 -50.97 -101.54
CA LEU A 109 36.26 -50.40 -100.65
C LEU A 109 37.46 -49.86 -101.42
N ASP A 110 38.03 -50.63 -102.36
CA ASP A 110 39.13 -50.18 -103.21
C ASP A 110 38.75 -48.99 -104.09
N SER A 111 37.50 -48.94 -104.55
CA SER A 111 37.00 -47.82 -105.36
C SER A 111 36.94 -46.51 -104.58
N ILE A 112 36.56 -46.56 -103.29
CA ILE A 112 36.58 -45.39 -102.42
C ILE A 112 38.00 -45.07 -101.92
N MET A 113 38.77 -46.09 -101.55
CA MET A 113 40.09 -45.93 -100.94
C MET A 113 41.17 -45.45 -101.91
N ASN A 114 41.11 -45.92 -103.15
CA ASN A 114 42.16 -45.65 -104.15
C ASN A 114 41.63 -44.96 -105.41
N ASN A 115 40.36 -44.54 -105.42
CA ASN A 115 39.69 -43.99 -106.61
C ASN A 115 39.75 -44.95 -107.81
N ASN A 116 39.85 -46.26 -107.56
CA ASN A 116 39.95 -47.28 -108.58
C ASN A 116 38.55 -47.71 -109.03
N HIS A 117 37.93 -46.91 -109.88
CA HIS A 117 36.60 -47.18 -110.41
C HIS A 117 36.65 -47.50 -111.91
N SER A 118 35.84 -48.46 -112.34
CA SER A 118 35.60 -48.74 -113.76
C SER A 118 34.17 -49.22 -114.00
N SER A 119 33.64 -48.96 -115.19
CA SER A 119 32.29 -49.38 -115.58
C SER A 119 32.09 -50.90 -115.48
N GLY A 120 33.16 -51.68 -115.65
CA GLY A 120 33.13 -53.13 -115.46
C GLY A 120 32.79 -53.55 -114.02
N ARG A 121 33.20 -52.80 -112.98
CA ARG A 121 32.91 -53.13 -111.57
C ARG A 121 31.41 -53.06 -111.26
N ASN A 122 30.67 -52.19 -111.96
CA ASN A 122 29.21 -52.08 -111.83
C ASN A 122 28.46 -53.37 -112.23
N THR A 123 29.11 -54.26 -112.98
CA THR A 123 28.52 -55.56 -113.36
C THR A 123 28.59 -56.61 -112.24
N VAL A 124 29.34 -56.37 -111.15
CA VAL A 124 29.41 -57.26 -110.00
C VAL A 124 28.17 -57.05 -109.11
N PRO A 125 27.33 -58.08 -108.88
CA PRO A 125 26.15 -57.96 -108.03
C PRO A 125 26.48 -57.40 -106.65
N GLY A 126 25.75 -56.37 -106.23
CA GLY A 126 25.94 -55.68 -104.95
C GLY A 126 26.92 -54.50 -104.99
N TYR A 127 27.80 -54.38 -105.99
CA TYR A 127 28.79 -53.29 -106.04
C TYR A 127 28.11 -51.91 -106.12
N SER A 128 27.14 -51.73 -107.04
CA SER A 128 26.44 -50.45 -107.21
C SER A 128 25.63 -50.04 -105.96
N VAL A 129 25.06 -51.02 -105.24
CA VAL A 129 24.32 -50.81 -103.99
C VAL A 129 25.27 -50.31 -102.89
N LEU A 130 26.44 -50.93 -102.75
CA LEU A 130 27.44 -50.46 -101.79
C LEU A 130 28.01 -49.09 -102.15
N MET A 131 28.22 -48.80 -103.44
CA MET A 131 28.64 -47.47 -103.88
C MET A 131 27.55 -46.40 -103.72
N GLU A 132 26.27 -46.78 -103.65
CA GLU A 132 25.17 -45.88 -103.31
C GLU A 132 25.16 -45.57 -101.81
N HIS A 133 25.23 -46.59 -100.95
CA HIS A 133 25.40 -46.39 -99.50
C HIS A 133 26.66 -45.57 -99.17
N ALA A 134 27.78 -45.85 -99.85
CA ALA A 134 29.00 -45.07 -99.72
C ALA A 134 28.80 -43.58 -100.04
N ARG A 135 28.04 -43.27 -101.09
CA ARG A 135 27.72 -41.89 -101.49
C ARG A 135 26.77 -41.22 -100.51
N ASN A 136 25.78 -41.97 -100.01
CA ASN A 136 24.79 -41.46 -99.07
C ASN A 136 25.33 -41.32 -97.64
N GLN A 137 26.43 -42.00 -97.30
CA GLN A 137 27.04 -41.96 -95.97
C GLN A 137 26.02 -42.32 -94.87
N ASP A 138 25.13 -43.27 -95.16
CA ASP A 138 23.86 -43.51 -94.46
C ASP A 138 23.93 -44.57 -93.35
N ALA A 139 25.14 -45.01 -93.00
CA ALA A 139 25.37 -45.82 -91.81
C ALA A 139 24.87 -45.07 -90.56
N PRO A 140 24.19 -45.75 -89.61
CA PRO A 140 23.57 -45.08 -88.47
C PRO A 140 24.49 -44.14 -87.70
N SER A 141 23.94 -42.99 -87.32
CA SER A 141 24.70 -41.97 -86.57
C SER A 141 25.10 -42.48 -85.19
N MET A 142 26.32 -42.15 -84.79
CA MET A 142 26.89 -42.48 -83.48
C MET A 142 26.50 -41.48 -82.37
N VAL A 143 25.81 -40.40 -82.69
CA VAL A 143 25.44 -39.34 -81.73
C VAL A 143 24.13 -39.71 -81.02
N ALA A 144 24.13 -39.67 -79.69
CA ALA A 144 22.94 -39.85 -78.86
C ALA A 144 22.98 -38.95 -77.61
N GLY A 145 21.90 -38.22 -77.33
CA GLY A 145 21.79 -37.37 -76.14
C GLY A 145 20.41 -36.74 -75.96
N PHE A 146 20.19 -36.04 -74.85
CA PHE A 146 18.95 -35.30 -74.61
C PHE A 146 19.06 -33.86 -75.14
N SER A 147 17.93 -33.23 -75.47
CA SER A 147 17.88 -31.81 -75.86
C SER A 147 18.21 -30.86 -74.71
N LYS A 148 18.00 -31.30 -73.46
CA LYS A 148 18.32 -30.59 -72.22
C LYS A 148 18.81 -31.57 -71.17
N ASN A 149 19.69 -31.10 -70.29
CA ASN A 149 20.24 -31.90 -69.19
C ASN A 149 19.67 -31.50 -67.82
N ASN A 150 19.17 -30.27 -67.68
CA ASN A 150 18.46 -29.79 -66.49
C ASN A 150 17.17 -29.12 -66.96
N VAL A 151 16.04 -29.50 -66.36
CA VAL A 151 14.70 -29.09 -66.81
C VAL A 151 13.89 -28.66 -65.60
N ASP A 152 13.29 -27.47 -65.68
CA ASP A 152 12.36 -27.00 -64.66
C ASP A 152 10.95 -27.52 -64.90
N SER A 153 10.11 -27.50 -63.86
CA SER A 153 8.68 -27.79 -63.94
C SER A 153 7.80 -26.56 -63.70
N ASN A 154 6.72 -26.46 -64.48
CA ASN A 154 5.71 -25.42 -64.36
C ASN A 154 4.40 -26.00 -63.82
N VAL A 155 3.58 -25.17 -63.18
CA VAL A 155 2.24 -25.58 -62.74
C VAL A 155 1.27 -25.50 -63.91
N SER A 156 0.53 -26.58 -64.15
CA SER A 156 -0.60 -26.60 -65.06
C SER A 156 -1.73 -27.44 -64.46
N GLY A 157 -2.84 -26.78 -64.15
CA GLY A 157 -3.93 -27.38 -63.37
C GLY A 157 -3.46 -27.84 -61.99
N ASN A 158 -3.76 -29.10 -61.65
CA ASN A 158 -3.38 -29.73 -60.37
C ASN A 158 -2.07 -30.53 -60.44
N LYS A 159 -1.18 -30.22 -61.40
CA LYS A 159 0.08 -30.93 -61.61
C LYS A 159 1.23 -29.96 -61.88
N GLN A 160 2.43 -30.42 -61.56
CA GLN A 160 3.69 -29.89 -62.08
C GLN A 160 4.03 -30.64 -63.37
N ILE A 161 4.38 -29.92 -64.42
CA ILE A 161 4.71 -30.45 -65.76
C ILE A 161 6.11 -29.93 -66.14
N SER A 162 7.04 -30.84 -66.40
CA SER A 162 8.37 -30.48 -66.89
C SER A 162 8.29 -29.84 -68.28
N GLU A 163 9.32 -29.09 -68.66
CA GLU A 163 9.49 -28.78 -70.09
C GLU A 163 9.65 -30.07 -70.92
N THR A 164 9.38 -29.97 -72.22
CA THR A 164 9.53 -31.09 -73.17
C THR A 164 11.01 -31.36 -73.49
N ILE A 165 11.42 -32.62 -73.40
CA ILE A 165 12.77 -33.14 -73.69
C ILE A 165 12.71 -34.01 -74.96
N THR A 166 13.70 -33.91 -75.84
CA THR A 166 13.84 -34.72 -77.06
C THR A 166 15.05 -35.63 -76.95
N PHE A 167 14.94 -36.90 -77.36
CA PHE A 167 16.08 -37.80 -77.49
C PHE A 167 16.73 -37.64 -78.88
N ASN A 168 17.82 -36.88 -78.95
CA ASN A 168 18.57 -36.58 -80.15
C ASN A 168 19.49 -37.77 -80.50
N ALA A 169 18.98 -38.71 -81.32
CA ALA A 169 19.73 -39.84 -81.86
C ALA A 169 19.17 -40.26 -83.23
N ASP A 170 19.87 -41.15 -83.95
CA ASP A 170 19.34 -41.79 -85.17
C ASP A 170 17.99 -42.47 -84.86
N TYR A 171 17.03 -42.40 -85.78
CA TYR A 171 15.67 -42.96 -85.58
C TYR A 171 15.66 -44.48 -85.35
N ARG A 172 16.74 -45.18 -85.77
CA ARG A 172 16.97 -46.60 -85.52
C ARG A 172 17.45 -46.89 -84.09
N ASN A 173 17.85 -45.85 -83.35
CA ASN A 173 18.31 -45.93 -81.97
C ASN A 173 17.16 -45.70 -80.97
N SER A 174 17.34 -46.19 -79.74
CA SER A 174 16.39 -45.98 -78.64
C SER A 174 17.08 -46.02 -77.28
N ILE A 175 16.40 -45.49 -76.26
CA ILE A 175 16.75 -45.58 -74.84
C ILE A 175 15.55 -46.03 -74.01
N ASN A 176 15.81 -46.55 -72.81
CA ASN A 176 14.81 -47.01 -71.87
C ASN A 176 14.87 -46.16 -70.58
N LEU A 177 13.79 -45.47 -70.24
CA LEU A 177 13.71 -44.60 -69.06
C LEU A 177 12.74 -45.18 -68.02
N PRO A 178 13.18 -45.44 -66.77
CA PRO A 178 12.29 -45.89 -65.71
C PRO A 178 11.35 -44.77 -65.23
N VAL A 179 10.10 -45.11 -64.89
CA VAL A 179 9.18 -44.15 -64.27
C VAL A 179 9.50 -44.04 -62.78
N ASN A 180 9.84 -42.84 -62.30
CA ASN A 180 10.10 -42.57 -60.90
C ASN A 180 8.80 -42.54 -60.08
N SER A 181 8.86 -43.00 -58.82
CA SER A 181 7.67 -43.06 -57.96
C SER A 181 7.01 -41.69 -57.80
N GLY A 182 5.68 -41.65 -57.94
CA GLY A 182 4.89 -40.42 -57.87
C GLY A 182 4.92 -39.55 -59.13
N THR A 183 5.54 -40.02 -60.22
CA THR A 183 5.69 -39.26 -61.46
C THR A 183 5.02 -39.99 -62.64
N THR A 184 4.84 -39.27 -63.75
CA THR A 184 4.34 -39.84 -65.00
C THR A 184 5.18 -39.35 -66.16
N ILE A 185 5.75 -40.25 -66.95
CA ILE A 185 6.41 -39.90 -68.21
C ILE A 185 5.36 -39.90 -69.31
N VAL A 186 5.31 -38.87 -70.14
CA VAL A 186 4.40 -38.79 -71.29
C VAL A 186 5.20 -38.70 -72.57
N VAL A 187 4.98 -39.65 -73.50
CA VAL A 187 5.68 -39.77 -74.78
C VAL A 187 4.64 -39.93 -75.88
N ASP A 188 4.63 -39.04 -76.88
CA ASP A 188 3.66 -39.06 -78.00
C ASP A 188 2.19 -39.25 -77.54
N GLY A 189 1.81 -38.61 -76.43
CA GLY A 189 0.46 -38.69 -75.84
C GLY A 189 0.19 -39.92 -74.95
N ASN A 190 1.08 -40.92 -74.94
CA ASN A 190 0.98 -42.08 -74.06
C ASN A 190 1.58 -41.77 -72.69
N SER A 191 0.84 -42.11 -71.62
CA SER A 191 1.25 -41.85 -70.24
C SER A 191 1.74 -43.13 -69.55
N TYR A 192 2.91 -43.04 -68.94
CA TYR A 192 3.57 -44.12 -68.21
C TYR A 192 3.67 -43.73 -66.74
N THR A 193 2.87 -44.38 -65.88
CA THR A 193 2.82 -44.12 -64.43
C THR A 193 3.65 -45.12 -63.61
N SER A 194 4.15 -46.18 -64.24
CA SER A 194 5.07 -47.17 -63.67
C SER A 194 5.83 -47.92 -64.77
N GLY A 195 6.86 -48.68 -64.42
CA GLY A 195 7.64 -49.48 -65.37
C GLY A 195 8.70 -48.67 -66.12
N VAL A 196 8.87 -48.96 -67.41
CA VAL A 196 9.91 -48.37 -68.28
C VAL A 196 9.27 -47.83 -69.56
N ALA A 197 9.61 -46.60 -69.95
CA ALA A 197 9.23 -45.98 -71.21
C ALA A 197 10.40 -46.06 -72.21
N THR A 198 10.16 -46.61 -73.40
CA THR A 198 11.15 -46.65 -74.48
C THR A 198 11.01 -45.41 -75.36
N ILE A 199 12.09 -44.65 -75.53
CA ILE A 199 12.15 -43.43 -76.35
C ILE A 199 13.03 -43.69 -77.57
N LYS A 200 12.49 -43.53 -78.77
CA LYS A 200 13.22 -43.66 -80.04
C LYS A 200 13.93 -42.36 -80.41
N GLY A 201 14.99 -42.45 -81.22
CA GLY A 201 15.67 -41.27 -81.75
C GLY A 201 14.70 -40.33 -82.46
N GLY A 202 14.70 -39.06 -82.06
CA GLY A 202 13.80 -38.01 -82.54
C GLY A 202 12.50 -37.83 -81.74
N GLN A 203 12.14 -38.75 -80.83
CA GLN A 203 10.93 -38.61 -80.00
C GLN A 203 11.11 -37.62 -78.86
N SER A 204 10.00 -36.98 -78.47
CA SER A 204 9.95 -36.05 -77.35
C SER A 204 9.06 -36.56 -76.21
N PHE A 205 9.41 -36.21 -74.98
CA PHE A 205 8.68 -36.59 -73.78
C PHE A 205 8.71 -35.48 -72.72
N TYR A 206 7.83 -35.57 -71.72
CA TYR A 206 7.87 -34.73 -70.52
C TYR A 206 7.46 -35.55 -69.29
N VAL A 207 7.75 -35.06 -68.10
CA VAL A 207 7.42 -35.71 -66.82
C VAL A 207 6.46 -34.83 -66.04
N THR A 208 5.43 -35.43 -65.45
CA THR A 208 4.49 -34.74 -64.56
C THR A 208 4.54 -35.30 -63.14
N ALA A 209 4.25 -34.46 -62.15
CA ALA A 209 4.14 -34.81 -60.74
C ALA A 209 3.03 -34.01 -60.02
N PRO A 210 2.52 -34.45 -58.86
CA PRO A 210 1.63 -33.67 -58.00
C PRO A 210 2.21 -32.32 -57.53
N LEU A 211 1.36 -31.39 -57.05
CA LEU A 211 1.78 -30.05 -56.60
C LEU A 211 2.60 -30.04 -55.30
N ASP A 212 2.48 -31.10 -54.50
CA ASP A 212 3.21 -31.36 -53.26
C ASP A 212 4.49 -32.19 -53.49
N TYR A 213 4.78 -32.58 -54.74
CA TYR A 213 5.99 -33.33 -55.07
C TYR A 213 7.23 -32.43 -55.04
N THR A 214 8.27 -32.87 -54.32
CA THR A 214 9.48 -32.07 -54.03
C THR A 214 10.78 -32.72 -54.48
N ASN A 215 10.73 -33.92 -55.04
CA ASN A 215 11.95 -34.66 -55.36
C ASN A 215 12.38 -34.40 -56.81
N ASP A 216 13.68 -34.24 -57.02
CA ASP A 216 14.24 -34.22 -58.37
C ASP A 216 14.10 -35.59 -59.03
N VAL A 217 13.74 -35.59 -60.32
CA VAL A 217 13.74 -36.79 -61.15
C VAL A 217 15.04 -36.83 -61.95
N VAL A 218 15.87 -37.85 -61.72
CA VAL A 218 17.20 -37.96 -62.33
C VAL A 218 17.30 -39.23 -63.18
N TYR A 219 17.79 -39.08 -64.40
CA TYR A 219 18.18 -40.14 -65.32
C TYR A 219 19.69 -40.08 -65.58
N GLU A 220 20.40 -41.14 -65.23
CA GLU A 220 21.85 -41.27 -65.40
C GLU A 220 22.23 -42.64 -65.94
N ASN A 221 23.40 -42.74 -66.59
CA ASN A 221 23.93 -43.98 -67.14
C ASN A 221 23.01 -44.70 -68.16
N ILE A 222 22.11 -43.95 -68.81
CA ILE A 222 21.17 -44.49 -69.81
C ILE A 222 21.92 -44.79 -71.10
N LYS A 223 22.13 -46.06 -71.43
CA LYS A 223 22.81 -46.47 -72.67
C LYS A 223 21.85 -46.49 -73.86
N PRO A 224 22.24 -45.90 -75.01
CA PRO A 224 21.54 -46.14 -76.27
C PRO A 224 21.60 -47.62 -76.65
N ASN A 225 20.58 -48.11 -77.33
CA ASN A 225 20.47 -49.53 -77.69
C ASN A 225 21.22 -49.87 -79.00
N LEU A 226 21.51 -48.90 -79.87
CA LEU A 226 22.20 -49.13 -81.13
C LEU A 226 23.73 -49.17 -80.93
N LYS A 227 24.38 -50.23 -81.41
CA LYS A 227 25.84 -50.36 -81.40
C LYS A 227 26.52 -49.35 -82.33
N ILE A 228 27.75 -48.99 -81.99
CA ILE A 228 28.61 -48.13 -82.80
C ILE A 228 29.44 -49.00 -83.74
N SER A 229 29.31 -48.80 -85.05
CA SER A 229 30.13 -49.43 -86.09
C SER A 229 31.26 -48.48 -86.52
N ASN A 230 32.47 -48.99 -86.75
CA ASN A 230 33.63 -48.21 -87.17
C ASN A 230 34.53 -48.98 -88.15
N PRO A 231 34.87 -48.39 -89.32
CA PRO A 231 35.87 -48.96 -90.23
C PRO A 231 37.25 -49.04 -89.57
N MET A 232 37.86 -50.22 -89.54
CA MET A 232 39.25 -50.44 -89.15
C MET A 232 40.11 -50.83 -90.35
N ILE A 233 41.24 -50.14 -90.54
CA ILE A 233 42.22 -50.45 -91.59
C ILE A 233 43.50 -50.97 -90.99
N TYR A 234 43.99 -52.07 -91.57
CA TYR A 234 45.22 -52.76 -91.23
C TYR A 234 46.26 -52.54 -92.34
N MET A 235 47.44 -52.11 -91.95
CA MET A 235 48.54 -51.76 -92.86
C MET A 235 49.58 -52.86 -92.91
N PRO A 236 49.94 -53.41 -94.08
CA PRO A 236 50.98 -54.43 -94.16
C PRO A 236 52.35 -53.82 -93.85
N THR A 237 53.23 -54.59 -93.21
CA THR A 237 54.63 -54.19 -92.96
C THR A 237 55.42 -54.09 -94.28
N ASN A 238 55.07 -54.93 -95.26
CA ASN A 238 55.54 -54.82 -96.64
C ASN A 238 54.55 -53.98 -97.46
N SER A 239 54.95 -52.78 -97.87
CA SER A 239 54.10 -51.82 -98.59
C SER A 239 53.62 -52.30 -99.97
N ASN A 240 54.26 -53.35 -100.53
CA ASN A 240 53.83 -53.99 -101.78
C ASN A 240 52.59 -54.87 -101.61
N LEU A 241 52.19 -55.24 -100.40
CA LEU A 241 50.98 -56.03 -100.16
C LEU A 241 49.73 -55.16 -100.03
N GLN A 242 48.56 -55.76 -100.22
CA GLN A 242 47.25 -55.09 -100.08
C GLN A 242 47.02 -54.62 -98.64
N ARG A 243 46.37 -53.47 -98.41
CA ARG A 243 45.76 -53.14 -97.11
C ARG A 243 44.47 -53.93 -96.91
N LEU A 244 44.12 -54.21 -95.66
CA LEU A 244 42.88 -54.91 -95.29
C LEU A 244 42.00 -54.02 -94.42
N SER A 245 40.69 -54.07 -94.62
CA SER A 245 39.71 -53.33 -93.82
C SER A 245 38.60 -54.25 -93.30
N LYS A 246 38.12 -54.02 -92.09
CA LYS A 246 36.91 -54.65 -91.52
C LYS A 246 36.10 -53.66 -90.70
N ASP A 247 34.87 -54.02 -90.36
CA ASP A 247 34.07 -53.26 -89.40
C ASP A 247 34.42 -53.63 -87.95
N LEU A 248 34.26 -52.67 -87.03
CA LEU A 248 34.40 -52.86 -85.59
C LEU A 248 33.15 -52.33 -84.87
N ASP A 249 32.38 -53.25 -84.31
CA ASP A 249 31.24 -52.93 -83.45
C ASP A 249 31.67 -52.75 -81.99
N SER A 250 31.23 -51.66 -81.36
CA SER A 250 31.42 -51.36 -79.92
C SER A 250 30.13 -50.87 -79.26
N ASP A 251 29.99 -51.13 -77.95
CA ASP A 251 28.85 -50.62 -77.17
C ASP A 251 28.90 -49.08 -77.04
N PRO A 252 27.75 -48.39 -77.15
CA PRO A 252 27.72 -46.94 -77.05
C PRO A 252 27.97 -46.46 -75.61
N ALA A 253 28.56 -45.27 -75.50
CA ALA A 253 28.64 -44.57 -74.22
C ALA A 253 27.22 -44.18 -73.74
N PRO A 254 26.98 -44.14 -72.41
CA PRO A 254 25.72 -43.63 -71.89
C PRO A 254 25.41 -42.20 -72.35
N ALA A 255 24.13 -41.90 -72.57
CA ALA A 255 23.64 -40.55 -72.77
C ALA A 255 23.95 -39.67 -71.56
N GLN A 256 24.05 -38.36 -71.80
CA GLN A 256 24.29 -37.37 -70.75
C GLN A 256 23.17 -37.41 -69.69
N ARG A 257 23.52 -37.05 -68.45
CA ARG A 257 22.58 -37.00 -67.32
C ARG A 257 21.45 -36.00 -67.60
N LEU A 258 20.22 -36.42 -67.32
CA LEU A 258 19.02 -35.57 -67.33
C LEU A 258 18.48 -35.44 -65.90
N SER A 259 18.22 -34.21 -65.46
CA SER A 259 17.66 -33.87 -64.15
C SER A 259 16.42 -32.99 -64.35
N ILE A 260 15.34 -33.28 -63.64
CA ILE A 260 14.10 -32.50 -63.68
C ILE A 260 13.77 -32.03 -62.26
N ASP A 261 13.65 -30.71 -62.09
CA ASP A 261 13.42 -30.04 -60.80
C ASP A 261 11.91 -29.87 -60.52
N PHE A 262 11.46 -30.43 -59.39
CA PHE A 262 10.09 -30.29 -58.87
C PHE A 262 10.12 -29.64 -57.48
N LYS A 263 9.25 -28.64 -57.26
CA LYS A 263 9.18 -27.86 -56.01
C LYS A 263 7.77 -27.83 -55.46
N ALA A 264 7.63 -27.98 -54.14
CA ALA A 264 6.36 -27.76 -53.46
C ALA A 264 5.82 -26.36 -53.77
N ARG A 265 4.52 -26.27 -54.05
CA ARG A 265 3.84 -24.99 -54.31
C ARG A 265 3.24 -24.43 -53.03
N LYS A 266 3.22 -23.10 -52.91
CA LYS A 266 2.79 -22.38 -51.71
C LYS A 266 1.43 -21.69 -51.89
N ARG A 267 0.74 -21.48 -50.77
CA ARG A 267 -0.51 -20.70 -50.65
C ARG A 267 -0.43 -19.75 -49.45
N ASN A 268 -1.23 -18.69 -49.47
CA ASN A 268 -1.23 -17.68 -48.41
C ASN A 268 -2.13 -18.11 -47.24
N VAL A 269 -1.70 -17.78 -46.03
CA VAL A 269 -2.52 -17.89 -44.82
C VAL A 269 -2.56 -16.54 -44.11
N THR A 270 -3.77 -16.02 -43.94
CA THR A 270 -4.04 -14.79 -43.19
C THR A 270 -4.61 -15.12 -41.82
N VAL A 271 -3.97 -14.65 -40.74
CA VAL A 271 -4.48 -14.80 -39.37
C VAL A 271 -4.91 -13.44 -38.85
N LEU A 272 -6.19 -13.29 -38.52
CA LEU A 272 -6.81 -12.07 -38.03
C LEU A 272 -7.09 -12.19 -36.52
N HIS A 273 -6.56 -11.26 -35.74
CA HIS A 273 -6.90 -11.11 -34.33
C HIS A 273 -7.84 -9.92 -34.21
N LYS A 274 -9.09 -10.16 -33.80
CA LYS A 274 -10.14 -9.14 -33.77
C LYS A 274 -10.74 -8.97 -32.39
N ASP A 275 -11.16 -7.75 -32.10
CA ASP A 275 -11.95 -7.43 -30.93
C ASP A 275 -13.37 -7.99 -31.08
N ARG A 276 -13.88 -8.66 -30.04
CA ARG A 276 -15.18 -9.33 -30.06
C ARG A 276 -16.38 -8.39 -30.11
N HIS A 277 -16.29 -7.21 -29.50
CA HIS A 277 -17.45 -6.33 -29.30
C HIS A 277 -17.65 -5.38 -30.48
N ASP A 278 -16.58 -4.89 -31.09
CA ASP A 278 -16.65 -3.94 -32.21
C ASP A 278 -16.12 -4.48 -33.56
N GLY A 279 -15.51 -5.67 -33.57
CA GLY A 279 -14.97 -6.28 -34.78
C GLY A 279 -13.67 -5.67 -35.28
N SER A 280 -13.09 -4.72 -34.54
CA SER A 280 -11.88 -4.02 -34.95
C SER A 280 -10.69 -4.96 -35.05
N LEU A 281 -9.83 -4.71 -36.06
CA LEU A 281 -8.62 -5.50 -36.27
C LEU A 281 -7.56 -5.08 -35.25
N LEU A 282 -7.13 -6.03 -34.43
CA LEU A 282 -6.07 -5.84 -33.45
C LEU A 282 -4.70 -6.12 -34.08
N LEU A 283 -4.55 -7.29 -34.70
CA LEU A 283 -3.33 -7.74 -35.37
C LEU A 283 -3.69 -8.58 -36.60
N GLN A 284 -2.89 -8.47 -37.67
CA GLN A 284 -2.95 -9.36 -38.82
C GLN A 284 -1.57 -9.95 -39.08
N GLU A 285 -1.50 -11.28 -39.24
CA GLU A 285 -0.29 -12.01 -39.61
C GLU A 285 -0.51 -12.63 -41.00
N ASN A 286 0.40 -12.37 -41.94
CA ASN A 286 0.38 -12.95 -43.28
C ASN A 286 1.53 -13.95 -43.40
N ASN A 287 1.23 -15.19 -43.76
CA ASN A 287 2.19 -16.28 -43.87
C ASN A 287 2.02 -17.00 -45.21
N GLU A 288 3.06 -17.70 -45.66
CA GLU A 288 2.98 -18.64 -46.78
C GLU A 288 3.20 -20.07 -46.26
N GLN A 289 2.43 -21.03 -46.77
CA GLN A 289 2.58 -22.45 -46.42
C GLN A 289 2.59 -23.33 -47.68
N ASP A 290 3.39 -24.39 -47.62
CA ASP A 290 3.48 -25.38 -48.69
C ASP A 290 2.19 -26.21 -48.74
N ILE A 291 1.63 -26.42 -49.94
CA ILE A 291 0.44 -27.25 -50.14
C ILE A 291 0.73 -28.68 -49.63
N GLY A 292 -0.20 -29.23 -48.85
CA GLY A 292 -0.07 -30.54 -48.21
C GLY A 292 0.67 -30.55 -46.86
N SER A 293 1.28 -29.44 -46.44
CA SER A 293 1.91 -29.34 -45.12
C SER A 293 0.88 -29.23 -44.00
N ASN A 294 1.25 -29.64 -42.78
CA ASN A 294 0.44 -29.38 -41.58
C ASN A 294 0.60 -27.93 -41.12
N TYR A 295 -0.49 -27.24 -40.83
CA TYR A 295 -0.48 -25.93 -40.18
C TYR A 295 -1.10 -25.97 -38.77
N SER A 296 -0.66 -25.04 -37.92
CA SER A 296 -1.23 -24.80 -36.59
C SER A 296 -1.05 -23.33 -36.22
N TYR A 297 -2.17 -22.61 -36.07
CA TYR A 297 -2.17 -21.21 -35.64
C TYR A 297 -2.89 -21.09 -34.30
N SER A 298 -2.28 -20.38 -33.36
CA SER A 298 -2.81 -20.16 -32.01
C SER A 298 -3.09 -18.68 -31.77
N PRO A 299 -4.11 -18.35 -30.97
CA PRO A 299 -4.30 -16.98 -30.51
C PRO A 299 -3.13 -16.58 -29.60
N LYS A 300 -2.65 -15.33 -29.75
CA LYS A 300 -1.76 -14.72 -28.76
C LYS A 300 -2.51 -14.58 -27.43
N ASN A 301 -1.85 -14.83 -26.30
CA ASN A 301 -2.47 -14.70 -24.97
C ASN A 301 -1.44 -14.19 -23.93
N PRO A 302 -1.53 -12.93 -23.46
CA PRO A 302 -2.44 -11.87 -23.93
C PRO A 302 -1.98 -11.26 -25.26
N LEU A 303 -2.86 -10.47 -25.90
CA LEU A 303 -2.52 -9.58 -27.00
C LEU A 303 -2.56 -8.13 -26.51
N ASN A 304 -1.45 -7.39 -26.66
CA ASN A 304 -1.38 -5.99 -26.25
C ASN A 304 -1.37 -5.07 -27.48
N LYS A 305 -2.22 -4.04 -27.48
CA LYS A 305 -2.31 -3.03 -28.54
C LYS A 305 -2.66 -1.67 -27.95
N ASP A 306 -1.92 -0.63 -28.34
CA ASP A 306 -2.13 0.76 -27.91
C ASP A 306 -2.21 0.93 -26.37
N GLY A 307 -1.36 0.20 -25.64
CA GLY A 307 -1.35 0.19 -24.17
C GLY A 307 -2.52 -0.55 -23.52
N ARG A 308 -3.38 -1.22 -24.31
CA ARG A 308 -4.52 -2.02 -23.83
C ARG A 308 -4.24 -3.51 -23.96
N THR A 309 -4.73 -4.29 -23.00
CA THR A 309 -4.59 -5.75 -22.96
C THR A 309 -5.89 -6.42 -23.39
N TYR A 310 -5.77 -7.36 -24.31
CA TYR A 310 -6.86 -8.15 -24.87
C TYR A 310 -6.62 -9.63 -24.58
N ILE A 311 -7.63 -10.32 -24.04
CA ILE A 311 -7.59 -11.74 -23.69
C ILE A 311 -8.41 -12.52 -24.72
N PRO A 312 -7.87 -13.60 -25.32
CA PRO A 312 -8.61 -14.36 -26.32
C PRO A 312 -9.79 -15.11 -25.70
N GLU A 313 -10.88 -15.26 -26.45
CA GLU A 313 -12.05 -16.05 -26.02
C GLU A 313 -11.77 -17.54 -25.87
N SER A 314 -10.79 -18.04 -26.63
CA SER A 314 -10.34 -19.42 -26.61
C SER A 314 -8.84 -19.45 -26.77
N THR A 315 -8.19 -20.43 -26.15
CA THR A 315 -6.75 -20.70 -26.33
C THR A 315 -6.48 -21.80 -27.35
N ASN A 316 -7.53 -22.34 -27.98
CA ASN A 316 -7.41 -23.45 -28.91
C ASN A 316 -6.75 -23.01 -30.23
N SER A 317 -5.83 -23.82 -30.71
CA SER A 317 -5.24 -23.65 -32.04
C SER A 317 -6.21 -24.10 -33.14
N GLN A 318 -6.15 -23.43 -34.28
CA GLN A 318 -6.78 -23.90 -35.52
C GLN A 318 -5.72 -24.66 -36.33
N THR A 319 -5.98 -25.92 -36.65
CA THR A 319 -5.02 -26.86 -37.28
C THR A 319 -5.62 -27.58 -38.49
N GLY A 320 -4.77 -28.08 -39.38
CA GLY A 320 -5.19 -28.82 -40.58
C GLY A 320 -4.05 -29.05 -41.57
N ASN A 321 -4.37 -29.58 -42.75
CA ASN A 321 -3.45 -29.69 -43.89
C ASN A 321 -3.70 -28.55 -44.88
N MET A 322 -2.64 -27.96 -45.42
CA MET A 322 -2.74 -26.82 -46.33
C MET A 322 -3.36 -27.24 -47.68
N PRO A 323 -4.55 -26.71 -48.05
CA PRO A 323 -5.19 -27.02 -49.32
C PRO A 323 -4.60 -26.21 -50.47
N ASN A 324 -5.08 -26.45 -51.69
CA ASN A 324 -4.71 -25.68 -52.88
C ASN A 324 -5.49 -24.35 -53.00
N GLU A 325 -5.72 -23.66 -51.88
CA GLU A 325 -6.39 -22.36 -51.81
C GLU A 325 -5.87 -21.55 -50.62
N ASP A 326 -6.06 -20.23 -50.65
CA ASP A 326 -5.63 -19.34 -49.56
C ASP A 326 -6.59 -19.46 -48.36
N LEU A 327 -6.05 -19.48 -47.13
CA LEU A 327 -6.84 -19.63 -45.91
C LEU A 327 -6.87 -18.35 -45.07
N THR A 328 -7.99 -18.12 -44.37
CA THR A 328 -8.11 -17.04 -43.37
C THR A 328 -8.65 -17.58 -42.05
N PHE A 329 -7.91 -17.36 -40.96
CA PHE A 329 -8.29 -17.72 -39.59
C PHE A 329 -8.58 -16.48 -38.77
N THR A 330 -9.62 -16.51 -37.93
CA THR A 330 -9.97 -15.39 -37.03
C THR A 330 -9.98 -15.84 -35.58
N PHE A 331 -9.25 -15.12 -34.73
CA PHE A 331 -9.27 -15.25 -33.27
C PHE A 331 -9.92 -14.01 -32.64
N TRP A 332 -10.89 -14.24 -31.76
CA TRP A 332 -11.65 -13.19 -31.09
C TRP A 332 -11.12 -12.90 -29.69
N TYR A 333 -11.13 -11.62 -29.32
CA TYR A 333 -10.55 -11.14 -28.07
C TYR A 333 -11.51 -10.23 -27.31
N ASN A 334 -11.45 -10.32 -25.98
CA ASN A 334 -12.13 -9.42 -25.06
C ASN A 334 -11.12 -8.47 -24.40
N LEU A 335 -11.47 -7.19 -24.39
CA LEU A 335 -10.68 -6.16 -23.74
C LEU A 335 -10.69 -6.36 -22.22
N GLN A 336 -9.51 -6.36 -21.58
CA GLN A 336 -9.36 -6.40 -20.13
C GLN A 336 -9.25 -4.98 -19.57
N ARG A 337 -10.01 -4.69 -18.52
CA ARG A 337 -10.04 -3.42 -17.78
C ARG A 337 -9.73 -3.66 -16.31
N ASN A 338 -9.15 -2.65 -15.66
CA ASN A 338 -9.02 -2.65 -14.22
C ASN A 338 -10.27 -2.04 -13.59
N ILE A 339 -10.73 -2.65 -12.51
CA ILE A 339 -11.71 -2.05 -11.60
C ILE A 339 -10.98 -1.80 -10.29
N THR A 340 -10.83 -0.52 -9.94
CA THR A 340 -10.20 -0.08 -8.69
C THR A 340 -11.29 0.38 -7.74
N VAL A 341 -11.38 -0.28 -6.58
CA VAL A 341 -12.29 0.11 -5.50
C VAL A 341 -11.47 0.81 -4.42
N GLN A 342 -11.82 2.07 -4.14
CA GLN A 342 -11.16 2.92 -3.16
C GLN A 342 -12.08 3.13 -1.96
N HIS A 343 -11.54 2.89 -0.77
CA HIS A 343 -12.19 3.21 0.49
C HIS A 343 -11.54 4.46 1.06
N ILE A 344 -12.30 5.54 1.19
CA ILE A 344 -11.79 6.88 1.45
C ILE A 344 -12.40 7.41 2.74
N ASP A 345 -11.59 8.03 3.57
CA ASP A 345 -12.08 8.79 4.72
C ASP A 345 -12.70 10.11 4.23
N ALA A 346 -13.99 10.30 4.52
CA ALA A 346 -14.76 11.40 4.01
C ALA A 346 -14.43 12.75 4.66
N ARG A 347 -13.81 12.72 5.84
CA ARG A 347 -13.56 13.93 6.63
C ARG A 347 -12.22 14.56 6.28
N ASP A 348 -11.19 13.73 6.07
CA ASP A 348 -9.83 14.19 5.74
C ASP A 348 -9.39 13.85 4.31
N GLY A 349 -10.18 13.06 3.57
CA GLY A 349 -9.90 12.68 2.18
C GLY A 349 -8.82 11.60 2.02
N SER A 350 -8.31 11.04 3.12
CA SER A 350 -7.25 10.03 3.07
C SER A 350 -7.75 8.70 2.50
N LEU A 351 -6.88 8.02 1.76
CA LEU A 351 -7.16 6.66 1.26
C LEU A 351 -6.96 5.67 2.40
N ILE A 352 -8.03 4.98 2.81
CA ILE A 352 -8.02 3.96 3.87
C ILE A 352 -7.41 2.66 3.32
N THR A 353 -7.95 2.18 2.20
CA THR A 353 -7.45 1.02 1.47
C THR A 353 -7.94 1.08 0.03
N GLN A 354 -7.26 0.35 -0.86
CA GLN A 354 -7.71 0.13 -2.23
C GLN A 354 -7.46 -1.30 -2.64
N GLU A 355 -8.34 -1.81 -3.48
CA GLU A 355 -8.20 -3.08 -4.17
C GLU A 355 -8.41 -2.86 -5.66
N THR A 356 -7.72 -3.66 -6.49
CA THR A 356 -7.86 -3.60 -7.94
C THR A 356 -7.97 -5.00 -8.49
N GLU A 357 -9.02 -5.24 -9.27
CA GLU A 357 -9.23 -6.49 -9.97
C GLU A 357 -9.36 -6.28 -11.48
N LYS A 358 -9.06 -7.34 -12.24
CA LYS A 358 -9.12 -7.32 -13.70
C LYS A 358 -10.39 -8.02 -14.15
N LYS A 359 -11.21 -7.33 -14.94
CA LYS A 359 -12.40 -7.91 -15.59
C LYS A 359 -12.38 -7.70 -17.09
N LEU A 360 -13.12 -8.55 -17.80
CA LEU A 360 -13.29 -8.44 -19.24
C LEU A 360 -14.47 -7.52 -19.57
N ARG A 361 -14.35 -6.75 -20.65
CA ARG A 361 -15.44 -5.92 -21.17
C ARG A 361 -16.69 -6.74 -21.39
N GLY A 362 -17.83 -6.20 -20.96
CA GLY A 362 -19.14 -6.86 -20.99
C GLY A 362 -19.47 -7.69 -19.75
N GLN A 363 -18.50 -8.02 -18.88
CA GLN A 363 -18.78 -8.64 -17.59
C GLN A 363 -19.45 -7.65 -16.63
N ASP A 364 -20.30 -8.17 -15.76
CA ASP A 364 -20.92 -7.40 -14.68
C ASP A 364 -19.94 -7.21 -13.51
N TYR A 365 -20.04 -6.08 -12.82
CA TYR A 365 -19.37 -5.82 -11.55
C TYR A 365 -20.37 -5.29 -10.52
N SER A 366 -20.10 -5.55 -9.24
CA SER A 366 -20.95 -5.12 -8.13
C SER A 366 -20.11 -5.12 -6.85
N TYR A 367 -19.98 -3.95 -6.21
CA TYR A 367 -19.26 -3.82 -4.94
C TYR A 367 -20.10 -3.08 -3.93
N SER A 368 -19.95 -3.48 -2.67
CA SER A 368 -20.61 -2.85 -1.53
C SER A 368 -19.57 -2.22 -0.61
N PRO A 369 -19.93 -1.19 0.15
CA PRO A 369 -19.07 -0.67 1.20
C PRO A 369 -18.72 -1.78 2.21
N ARG A 370 -17.43 -1.87 2.54
CA ARG A 370 -16.91 -2.72 3.62
C ARG A 370 -17.39 -2.28 5.00
N THR A 371 -17.48 -3.22 5.93
CA THR A 371 -17.93 -2.98 7.32
C THR A 371 -16.85 -3.30 8.37
N ASP A 372 -15.66 -3.72 7.94
CA ASP A 372 -14.58 -4.22 8.78
C ASP A 372 -13.39 -3.25 8.92
N LEU A 373 -13.47 -2.08 8.28
CA LEU A 373 -12.41 -1.07 8.28
C LEU A 373 -12.32 -0.35 9.64
N LYS A 374 -11.10 -0.01 10.10
CA LYS A 374 -10.87 0.64 11.41
C LYS A 374 -9.91 1.84 11.35
N LYS A 375 -10.12 2.81 12.25
CA LYS A 375 -9.21 3.92 12.58
C LYS A 375 -8.89 3.85 14.09
N GLY A 376 -7.73 3.31 14.44
CA GLY A 376 -7.40 2.99 15.83
C GLY A 376 -8.43 2.01 16.43
N ASN A 377 -9.09 2.42 17.52
CA ASN A 377 -10.13 1.62 18.18
C ASN A 377 -11.55 1.81 17.58
N SER A 378 -11.74 2.76 16.67
CA SER A 378 -13.04 3.05 16.06
C SER A 378 -13.22 2.26 14.76
N THR A 379 -14.41 1.70 14.56
CA THR A 379 -14.79 1.08 13.28
C THR A 379 -15.36 2.15 12.35
N TYR A 380 -14.86 2.21 11.11
CA TYR A 380 -15.39 3.10 10.09
C TYR A 380 -16.84 2.76 9.75
N ARG A 381 -17.68 3.79 9.67
CA ARG A 381 -19.05 3.69 9.17
C ARG A 381 -19.08 4.16 7.71
N PRO A 382 -19.70 3.41 6.80
CA PRO A 382 -19.94 3.89 5.44
C PRO A 382 -20.98 5.02 5.44
N ILE A 383 -20.72 6.09 4.70
CA ILE A 383 -21.66 7.22 4.55
C ILE A 383 -22.90 6.81 3.75
N SER A 384 -22.72 5.90 2.78
CA SER A 384 -23.80 5.31 2.01
C SER A 384 -23.62 3.80 1.97
N ASN A 385 -24.73 3.06 2.10
CA ASN A 385 -24.78 1.60 1.92
C ASN A 385 -25.09 1.18 0.48
N GLU A 386 -25.10 2.14 -0.46
CA GLU A 386 -25.43 1.89 -1.86
C GLU A 386 -24.39 0.98 -2.52
N VAL A 387 -24.88 -0.05 -3.19
CA VAL A 387 -24.08 -0.98 -3.98
C VAL A 387 -23.77 -0.33 -5.32
N GLN A 388 -22.49 -0.26 -5.69
CA GLN A 388 -22.09 0.25 -6.99
C GLN A 388 -21.88 -0.91 -7.96
N SER A 389 -22.73 -0.99 -8.97
CA SER A 389 -22.75 -2.07 -9.96
C SER A 389 -22.92 -1.56 -11.39
N GLY A 390 -22.48 -2.34 -12.37
CA GLY A 390 -22.61 -2.02 -13.79
C GLY A 390 -21.94 -3.07 -14.68
N LYS A 391 -21.75 -2.70 -15.95
CA LYS A 391 -21.01 -3.51 -16.93
C LYS A 391 -19.68 -2.85 -17.26
N VAL A 392 -18.64 -3.66 -17.41
CA VAL A 392 -17.31 -3.19 -17.79
C VAL A 392 -17.34 -2.67 -19.23
N GLY A 393 -16.95 -1.41 -19.42
CA GLY A 393 -16.89 -0.73 -20.72
C GLY A 393 -15.49 -0.71 -21.34
N ASN A 394 -15.18 0.37 -22.05
CA ASN A 394 -13.89 0.54 -22.75
C ASN A 394 -12.77 1.09 -21.86
N ASP A 395 -13.12 1.72 -20.74
CA ASP A 395 -12.19 2.38 -19.83
C ASP A 395 -12.11 1.65 -18.48
N ASP A 396 -11.02 1.90 -17.75
CA ASP A 396 -10.86 1.42 -16.38
C ASP A 396 -11.89 2.12 -15.47
N ILE A 397 -12.38 1.40 -14.47
CA ILE A 397 -13.45 1.86 -13.58
C ILE A 397 -12.87 2.15 -12.21
N THR A 398 -13.18 3.31 -11.64
CA THR A 398 -12.86 3.63 -10.25
C THR A 398 -14.14 3.80 -9.46
N ILE A 399 -14.32 2.98 -8.42
CA ILE A 399 -15.45 3.04 -7.48
C ILE A 399 -14.93 3.60 -6.16
N LYS A 400 -15.67 4.55 -5.58
CA LYS A 400 -15.28 5.20 -4.32
C LYS A 400 -16.35 5.00 -3.27
N PHE A 401 -15.98 4.42 -2.15
CA PHE A 401 -16.80 4.35 -0.94
C PHE A 401 -16.22 5.28 0.12
N TYR A 402 -17.07 6.12 0.69
CA TYR A 402 -16.68 7.12 1.67
C TYR A 402 -17.11 6.70 3.07
N TYR A 403 -16.21 6.90 4.04
CA TYR A 403 -16.37 6.44 5.42
C TYR A 403 -16.10 7.55 6.41
N ASP A 404 -16.69 7.46 7.59
CA ASP A 404 -16.37 8.33 8.70
C ASP A 404 -16.28 7.56 10.03
N VAL A 405 -15.52 8.13 10.96
CA VAL A 405 -15.61 7.82 12.40
C VAL A 405 -15.96 9.11 13.16
N PRO A 406 -16.32 9.04 14.45
CA PRO A 406 -16.48 10.23 15.27
C PRO A 406 -15.21 11.10 15.26
N LEU A 407 -15.39 12.43 15.34
CA LEU A 407 -14.31 13.41 15.39
C LEU A 407 -13.57 13.35 16.73
N ILE A 408 -14.34 13.25 17.81
CA ILE A 408 -13.86 13.22 19.18
C ILE A 408 -14.56 12.13 19.98
N GLN A 409 -13.87 11.64 20.99
CA GLN A 409 -14.46 10.89 22.10
C GLN A 409 -14.44 11.78 23.34
N THR A 410 -15.55 11.87 24.07
CA THR A 410 -15.62 12.68 25.29
C THR A 410 -16.56 12.09 26.35
N GLY A 411 -16.35 12.45 27.61
CA GLY A 411 -17.23 12.07 28.71
C GLY A 411 -17.03 13.02 29.88
N LEU A 412 -18.05 13.14 30.72
CA LEU A 412 -17.91 13.79 32.01
C LEU A 412 -16.89 13.01 32.84
N LYS A 413 -15.98 13.71 33.52
CA LYS A 413 -15.02 13.09 34.44
C LYS A 413 -15.38 13.42 35.87
N LYS A 414 -15.58 14.71 36.14
CA LYS A 414 -15.79 15.25 37.48
C LYS A 414 -16.63 16.52 37.45
N ILE A 415 -17.49 16.69 38.44
CA ILE A 415 -18.21 17.93 38.72
C ILE A 415 -17.99 18.34 40.17
N GLN A 416 -17.75 19.63 40.39
CA GLN A 416 -17.65 20.25 41.71
C GLN A 416 -18.63 21.41 41.80
N ILE A 417 -19.47 21.46 42.83
CA ILE A 417 -20.35 22.59 43.12
C ILE A 417 -19.91 23.23 44.44
N TYR A 418 -19.52 24.51 44.37
CA TYR A 418 -19.05 25.29 45.51
C TYR A 418 -20.22 26.01 46.19
N THR A 419 -20.20 26.04 47.51
CA THR A 419 -21.16 26.79 48.31
C THR A 419 -20.84 28.28 48.23
N ASP A 420 -21.86 29.09 47.98
CA ASP A 420 -21.78 30.55 48.07
C ASP A 420 -23.18 31.10 48.43
N LEU A 421 -23.30 32.43 48.55
CA LEU A 421 -24.56 33.11 48.77
C LEU A 421 -25.57 32.78 47.66
N ALA A 422 -26.80 32.44 48.05
CA ALA A 422 -27.90 32.19 47.11
C ALA A 422 -28.10 33.36 46.13
N SER A 423 -27.86 34.60 46.57
CA SER A 423 -27.97 35.80 45.73
C SER A 423 -26.89 35.93 44.66
N LYS A 424 -25.73 35.26 44.80
CA LYS A 424 -24.63 35.27 43.82
C LYS A 424 -24.69 34.12 42.83
N GLY A 425 -25.40 33.05 43.16
CA GLY A 425 -25.32 31.79 42.42
C GLY A 425 -24.27 30.84 43.00
N LEU A 426 -24.27 29.59 42.55
CA LEU A 426 -23.30 28.58 43.00
C LEU A 426 -22.26 28.32 41.90
N PRO A 427 -20.97 28.57 42.15
CA PRO A 427 -19.91 28.25 41.20
C PRO A 427 -19.79 26.75 40.96
N VAL A 428 -19.63 26.35 39.70
CA VAL A 428 -19.50 24.95 39.29
C VAL A 428 -18.21 24.80 38.49
N LYS A 429 -17.40 23.81 38.84
CA LYS A 429 -16.23 23.40 38.03
C LYS A 429 -16.46 22.03 37.45
N VAL A 430 -16.12 21.86 36.18
CA VAL A 430 -16.32 20.61 35.46
C VAL A 430 -14.99 20.18 34.83
N GLU A 431 -14.68 18.91 34.94
CA GLU A 431 -13.64 18.24 34.18
C GLU A 431 -14.26 17.19 33.26
N LEU A 432 -13.75 17.11 32.04
CA LEU A 432 -14.12 16.14 31.02
C LEU A 432 -12.90 15.29 30.66
N ASP A 433 -13.15 14.05 30.27
CA ASP A 433 -12.20 13.32 29.45
C ASP A 433 -12.49 13.64 27.98
N LYS A 434 -11.45 13.95 27.21
CA LYS A 434 -11.53 14.28 25.79
C LYS A 434 -10.39 13.62 25.04
N LYS A 435 -10.68 13.08 23.86
CA LYS A 435 -9.68 12.56 22.94
C LYS A 435 -10.07 12.93 21.50
N PHE A 436 -9.15 13.55 20.80
CA PHE A 436 -9.27 13.75 19.35
C PHE A 436 -9.03 12.43 18.62
N ILE A 437 -9.97 12.04 17.75
CA ILE A 437 -9.83 10.88 16.85
C ILE A 437 -9.25 11.34 15.51
N TYR A 438 -9.61 12.55 15.08
CA TYR A 438 -9.03 13.24 13.93
C TYR A 438 -8.17 14.42 14.37
N ASP A 439 -7.30 14.86 13.48
CA ASP A 439 -6.57 16.11 13.65
C ASP A 439 -7.52 17.32 13.75
N GLU A 440 -7.15 18.31 14.56
CA GLU A 440 -7.97 19.52 14.82
C GLU A 440 -8.13 20.45 13.61
N SER A 441 -7.39 20.22 12.53
CA SER A 441 -7.48 20.93 11.26
C SER A 441 -8.64 20.46 10.37
N VAL A 442 -9.23 19.28 10.63
CA VAL A 442 -10.37 18.77 9.87
C VAL A 442 -11.55 19.74 9.95
N ALA A 443 -12.11 20.11 8.80
CA ALA A 443 -13.11 21.19 8.69
C ALA A 443 -14.33 20.96 9.60
N ASP A 444 -14.78 19.71 9.75
CA ASP A 444 -15.94 19.35 10.56
C ASP A 444 -15.76 19.60 12.06
N MET A 445 -14.51 19.66 12.56
CA MET A 445 -14.21 19.97 13.98
C MET A 445 -14.79 21.31 14.43
N THR A 446 -14.94 22.26 13.50
CA THR A 446 -15.50 23.59 13.77
C THR A 446 -17.02 23.68 13.55
N LYS A 447 -17.61 22.68 12.87
CA LYS A 447 -19.04 22.66 12.53
C LYS A 447 -19.85 21.88 13.55
N GLU A 448 -19.31 20.75 14.01
CA GLU A 448 -20.01 19.81 14.89
C GLU A 448 -20.01 20.33 16.33
N LYS A 449 -21.21 20.38 16.93
CA LYS A 449 -21.46 21.04 18.22
C LYS A 449 -21.74 20.04 19.32
N VAL A 450 -21.45 20.45 20.56
CA VAL A 450 -21.75 19.72 21.80
C VAL A 450 -22.23 20.72 22.85
N LYS A 451 -23.35 20.43 23.50
CA LYS A 451 -23.88 21.24 24.62
C LYS A 451 -23.60 20.56 25.94
N LEU A 452 -23.17 21.35 26.91
CA LEU A 452 -23.05 20.97 28.30
C LEU A 452 -24.07 21.76 29.11
N SER A 453 -25.09 21.08 29.59
CA SER A 453 -26.24 21.69 30.26
C SER A 453 -26.36 21.19 31.69
N LEU A 454 -26.49 22.12 32.63
CA LEU A 454 -26.76 21.86 34.03
C LEU A 454 -28.25 21.99 34.31
N TYR A 455 -28.82 20.99 34.97
CA TYR A 455 -30.25 20.89 35.24
C TYR A 455 -30.55 20.95 36.75
N ASP A 456 -31.58 21.71 37.12
CA ASP A 456 -32.32 21.59 38.38
C ASP A 456 -33.61 20.80 38.09
N GLY A 457 -33.61 19.51 38.43
CA GLY A 457 -34.65 18.57 37.99
C GLY A 457 -34.72 18.48 36.46
N ASN A 458 -35.82 18.96 35.87
CA ASN A 458 -36.02 18.99 34.42
C ASN A 458 -35.69 20.34 33.77
N ASN A 459 -35.34 21.36 34.56
CA ASN A 459 -35.10 22.71 34.06
C ASN A 459 -33.60 22.94 33.83
N ALA A 460 -33.20 23.26 32.60
CA ALA A 460 -31.83 23.68 32.32
C ALA A 460 -31.58 25.06 32.94
N VAL A 461 -30.66 25.14 33.90
CA VAL A 461 -30.33 26.38 34.63
C VAL A 461 -29.07 27.07 34.08
N ALA A 462 -28.21 26.33 33.39
CA ALA A 462 -27.06 26.87 32.68
C ALA A 462 -26.69 25.96 31.51
N THR A 463 -26.34 26.53 30.36
CA THR A 463 -25.89 25.77 29.18
C THR A 463 -24.69 26.46 28.55
N LYS A 464 -23.66 25.67 28.19
CA LYS A 464 -22.56 26.09 27.34
C LYS A 464 -22.51 25.23 26.09
N GLU A 465 -22.33 25.87 24.94
CA GLU A 465 -22.19 25.20 23.65
C GLU A 465 -20.75 25.35 23.17
N TYR A 466 -20.16 24.24 22.74
CA TYR A 466 -18.82 24.19 22.15
C TYR A 466 -18.88 23.49 20.80
N THR A 467 -17.85 23.71 19.99
CA THR A 467 -17.55 22.84 18.85
C THR A 467 -16.68 21.67 19.30
N ALA A 468 -16.60 20.59 18.51
CA ALA A 468 -15.68 19.49 18.79
C ALA A 468 -14.22 19.97 18.97
N LYS A 469 -13.82 21.00 18.20
CA LYS A 469 -12.53 21.68 18.34
C LYS A 469 -12.39 22.37 19.71
N THR A 470 -13.32 23.27 20.04
CA THR A 470 -13.20 24.18 21.18
C THR A 470 -13.61 23.57 22.52
N LEU A 471 -14.16 22.35 22.54
CA LEU A 471 -14.56 21.67 23.77
C LEU A 471 -13.35 21.52 24.72
N PRO A 472 -13.35 22.15 25.91
CA PRO A 472 -12.20 22.09 26.80
C PRO A 472 -12.23 20.85 27.69
N GLU A 473 -11.08 20.44 28.23
CA GLU A 473 -11.02 19.41 29.29
C GLU A 473 -11.51 19.94 30.65
N LYS A 474 -11.41 21.25 30.89
CA LYS A 474 -11.85 21.91 32.12
C LYS A 474 -12.57 23.21 31.81
N PHE A 475 -13.68 23.45 32.48
CA PHE A 475 -14.40 24.70 32.36
C PHE A 475 -15.26 24.98 33.59
N ASP A 476 -15.58 26.25 33.76
CA ASP A 476 -16.41 26.72 34.87
C ASP A 476 -17.82 27.04 34.38
N MET A 477 -18.81 26.87 35.24
CA MET A 477 -20.19 27.33 35.06
C MET A 477 -20.69 27.94 36.37
N ASN A 478 -21.88 28.52 36.34
CA ASN A 478 -22.52 29.06 37.54
C ASN A 478 -24.00 28.65 37.53
N ILE A 479 -24.49 28.14 38.66
CA ILE A 479 -25.93 28.00 38.90
C ILE A 479 -26.47 29.40 39.21
N PRO A 480 -27.45 29.92 38.44
CA PRO A 480 -27.97 31.26 38.64
C PRO A 480 -28.74 31.38 39.96
N SER A 481 -28.77 32.60 40.51
CA SER A 481 -29.44 32.90 41.79
C SER A 481 -30.96 32.81 41.75
N THR A 482 -31.57 32.84 40.57
CA THR A 482 -33.04 32.96 40.36
C THR A 482 -33.86 31.91 41.12
N ASN A 483 -33.34 30.68 41.27
CA ASN A 483 -34.04 29.56 41.91
C ASN A 483 -33.33 29.04 43.17
N LEU A 484 -32.41 29.83 43.72
CA LEU A 484 -31.68 29.52 44.94
C LEU A 484 -32.31 30.24 46.13
N THR A 485 -32.43 29.52 47.24
CA THR A 485 -32.86 30.08 48.54
C THR A 485 -31.74 29.90 49.55
N LYS A 486 -31.64 30.81 50.53
CA LYS A 486 -30.68 30.70 51.65
C LYS A 486 -30.79 29.35 52.36
N ASP A 487 -29.65 28.80 52.81
CA ASP A 487 -29.56 27.53 53.56
C ASP A 487 -30.29 26.34 52.90
N SER A 488 -30.25 26.26 51.57
CA SER A 488 -30.88 25.18 50.81
C SER A 488 -29.88 24.20 50.23
N LYS A 489 -30.40 22.99 50.00
CA LYS A 489 -29.72 21.88 49.33
C LYS A 489 -30.57 21.45 48.14
N LYS A 490 -29.97 21.33 46.95
CA LYS A 490 -30.62 20.77 45.74
C LYS A 490 -29.64 19.92 44.93
N ALA A 491 -30.14 18.91 44.24
CA ALA A 491 -29.34 18.10 43.33
C ALA A 491 -29.31 18.75 41.94
N TYR A 492 -28.13 18.81 41.31
CA TYR A 492 -27.95 19.33 39.96
C TYR A 492 -27.31 18.27 39.06
N THR A 493 -27.86 18.10 37.85
CA THR A 493 -27.37 17.12 36.88
C THR A 493 -26.75 17.83 35.68
N LEU A 494 -25.47 17.57 35.44
CA LEU A 494 -24.80 17.99 34.22
C LEU A 494 -25.00 16.91 33.14
N LYS A 495 -25.29 17.32 31.91
CA LYS A 495 -25.46 16.43 30.76
C LYS A 495 -24.65 16.89 29.55
N ILE A 496 -24.09 15.92 28.82
CA ILE A 496 -23.55 16.10 27.47
C ILE A 496 -24.70 15.81 26.48
N GLU A 497 -25.11 16.81 25.70
CA GLU A 497 -26.27 16.70 24.82
C GLU A 497 -26.15 17.56 23.55
N GLY A 498 -27.15 17.49 22.67
CA GLY A 498 -27.20 18.32 21.46
C GLY A 498 -26.08 18.07 20.46
N TYR A 499 -25.46 16.88 20.49
CA TYR A 499 -24.37 16.49 19.60
C TYR A 499 -24.81 15.52 18.52
N ASN A 500 -24.11 15.54 17.39
CA ASN A 500 -24.26 14.54 16.34
C ASN A 500 -23.54 13.24 16.75
N LYS A 501 -24.28 12.15 16.92
CA LYS A 501 -23.75 10.82 17.30
C LYS A 501 -22.73 10.27 16.28
N ASN A 502 -22.75 10.80 15.07
CA ASN A 502 -21.80 10.43 14.02
C ASN A 502 -20.47 11.18 14.13
N ALA A 503 -20.44 12.29 14.89
CA ALA A 503 -19.29 13.16 15.08
C ALA A 503 -18.72 13.12 16.50
N VAL A 504 -19.51 12.74 17.51
CA VAL A 504 -19.08 12.73 18.91
C VAL A 504 -19.44 11.38 19.51
N ASP A 505 -18.41 10.67 19.95
CA ASP A 505 -18.53 9.44 20.72
C ASP A 505 -18.53 9.78 22.22
N VAL A 506 -19.61 9.45 22.93
CA VAL A 506 -19.69 9.70 24.36
C VAL A 506 -19.33 8.44 25.13
N ILE A 507 -18.35 8.55 26.04
CA ILE A 507 -17.89 7.43 26.85
C ILE A 507 -19.10 6.84 27.62
N PRO A 508 -19.29 5.51 27.60
CA PRO A 508 -20.42 4.88 28.26
C PRO A 508 -20.55 5.27 29.73
N ASN A 509 -21.78 5.62 30.17
CA ASN A 509 -22.10 6.08 31.53
C ASN A 509 -21.44 7.40 31.97
N ALA A 510 -20.85 8.15 31.04
CA ALA A 510 -20.24 9.46 31.29
C ALA A 510 -20.97 10.61 30.56
N ASP A 511 -22.21 10.37 30.12
CA ASP A 511 -23.07 11.37 29.46
C ASP A 511 -23.78 12.28 30.47
N SER A 512 -23.94 11.84 31.72
CA SER A 512 -24.55 12.64 32.78
C SER A 512 -23.93 12.41 34.16
N LEU A 513 -23.92 13.45 35.00
CA LEU A 513 -23.36 13.38 36.35
C LEU A 513 -24.12 14.32 37.29
N THR A 514 -24.56 13.79 38.42
CA THR A 514 -25.38 14.53 39.41
C THR A 514 -24.64 14.74 40.72
N THR A 515 -24.56 15.98 41.20
CA THR A 515 -24.02 16.31 42.53
C THR A 515 -24.88 17.37 43.23
N ASP A 516 -24.77 17.46 44.55
CA ASP A 516 -25.60 18.37 45.36
C ASP A 516 -24.99 19.77 45.45
N GLY A 517 -25.76 20.82 45.15
CA GLY A 517 -25.41 22.20 45.43
C GLY A 517 -25.99 22.65 46.77
N TYR A 518 -25.18 23.37 47.55
CA TYR A 518 -25.56 23.98 48.81
C TYR A 518 -25.39 25.49 48.72
N SER A 519 -26.36 26.25 49.19
CA SER A 519 -26.20 27.69 49.41
C SER A 519 -25.76 27.97 50.85
N ALA A 520 -24.99 29.03 51.05
CA ALA A 520 -24.50 29.45 52.37
C ALA A 520 -25.62 29.50 53.42
N SER A 521 -25.35 28.95 54.61
CA SER A 521 -26.33 28.87 55.70
C SER A 521 -26.71 30.24 56.27
N GLN A 522 -25.75 31.17 56.33
CA GLN A 522 -25.88 32.50 56.94
C GLN A 522 -26.57 32.46 58.32
N LYS A 523 -26.22 31.46 59.13
CA LYS A 523 -26.79 31.23 60.47
C LYS A 523 -26.01 32.00 61.53
N THR A 524 -26.67 32.35 62.63
CA THR A 524 -25.99 32.76 63.87
C THR A 524 -26.01 31.58 64.83
N ILE A 525 -24.83 31.08 65.18
CA ILE A 525 -24.65 29.97 66.11
C ILE A 525 -24.56 30.53 67.51
N LYS A 526 -25.54 30.19 68.36
CA LYS A 526 -25.64 30.69 69.74
C LYS A 526 -25.31 29.57 70.71
N VAL A 527 -24.39 29.82 71.64
CA VAL A 527 -24.00 28.87 72.68
C VAL A 527 -23.87 29.58 74.02
N ASP A 528 -24.35 28.94 75.08
CA ASP A 528 -24.32 29.45 76.45
C ASP A 528 -23.28 28.68 77.29
N SER A 529 -22.19 29.33 77.70
CA SER A 529 -21.09 28.71 78.45
C SER A 529 -21.51 28.16 79.82
N SER A 530 -22.68 28.55 80.33
CA SER A 530 -23.23 27.96 81.56
C SER A 530 -23.74 26.53 81.34
N LYS A 531 -24.16 26.21 80.11
CA LYS A 531 -24.82 24.97 79.68
C LYS A 531 -23.90 24.07 78.85
N GLU A 532 -23.08 24.66 78.00
CA GLU A 532 -22.27 23.95 77.01
C GLU A 532 -20.77 24.17 77.27
N LYS A 533 -19.97 23.15 76.94
CA LYS A 533 -18.51 23.19 77.14
C LYS A 533 -17.73 23.63 75.90
N GLN A 534 -18.38 23.62 74.74
CA GLN A 534 -17.79 24.03 73.47
C GLN A 534 -18.88 24.42 72.48
N LEU A 535 -18.55 25.27 71.52
CA LEU A 535 -19.30 25.48 70.30
C LEU A 535 -18.74 24.57 69.21
N ASP A 536 -19.60 23.75 68.60
CA ASP A 536 -19.29 22.95 67.40
C ASP A 536 -20.17 23.37 66.23
N TYR A 537 -19.55 23.74 65.12
CA TYR A 537 -20.23 24.05 63.87
C TYR A 537 -19.65 23.22 62.73
N LYS A 538 -20.53 22.74 61.84
CA LYS A 538 -20.15 22.02 60.62
C LYS A 538 -21.13 22.35 59.49
N ALA A 539 -20.62 22.77 58.34
CA ALA A 539 -21.44 23.03 57.15
C ALA A 539 -20.71 22.65 55.87
N VAL A 540 -21.46 22.33 54.82
CA VAL A 540 -20.90 21.95 53.52
C VAL A 540 -20.34 23.18 52.82
N VAL A 541 -19.17 23.05 52.20
CA VAL A 541 -18.53 24.12 51.40
C VAL A 541 -18.37 23.76 49.93
N MET A 542 -18.37 22.47 49.61
CA MET A 542 -18.30 21.97 48.24
C MET A 542 -18.76 20.51 48.18
N THR A 543 -19.37 20.12 47.07
CA THR A 543 -19.53 18.71 46.72
C THR A 543 -18.79 18.39 45.44
N GLU A 544 -18.25 17.18 45.38
CA GLU A 544 -17.55 16.66 44.22
C GLU A 544 -18.12 15.30 43.87
N ARG A 545 -18.28 15.03 42.58
CA ARG A 545 -18.55 13.68 42.10
C ARG A 545 -17.72 13.40 40.86
N GLU A 546 -17.13 12.21 40.83
CA GLU A 546 -16.47 11.65 39.65
C GLU A 546 -17.35 10.54 39.05
N VAL A 547 -17.25 10.33 37.73
CA VAL A 547 -17.98 9.25 37.06
C VAL A 547 -17.60 7.89 37.67
N GLY A 548 -18.61 7.07 37.94
CA GLY A 548 -18.46 5.74 38.56
C GLY A 548 -18.15 5.78 40.06
N LYS A 549 -18.05 6.95 40.70
CA LYS A 549 -17.77 7.09 42.14
C LYS A 549 -18.94 7.71 42.93
N SER A 550 -18.94 7.45 44.23
CA SER A 550 -19.83 8.11 45.19
C SER A 550 -19.47 9.59 45.32
N MET A 551 -20.45 10.42 45.69
CA MET A 551 -20.24 11.85 45.91
C MET A 551 -19.41 12.10 47.17
N ASN A 552 -18.38 12.93 47.05
CA ASN A 552 -17.59 13.46 48.16
C ASN A 552 -18.19 14.79 48.63
N VAL A 553 -18.20 15.01 49.94
CA VAL A 553 -18.73 16.23 50.56
C VAL A 553 -17.63 16.84 51.43
N TYR A 554 -17.33 18.11 51.17
CA TYR A 554 -16.31 18.87 51.88
C TYR A 554 -16.97 19.85 52.83
N TYR A 555 -16.38 20.05 54.00
CA TYR A 555 -16.96 20.82 55.07
C TYR A 555 -16.05 21.96 55.53
N GLU A 556 -16.66 22.97 56.11
CA GLU A 556 -16.00 23.83 57.09
C GLU A 556 -16.51 23.48 58.49
N THR A 557 -15.61 23.61 59.46
CA THR A 557 -15.92 23.40 60.87
C THR A 557 -15.33 24.51 61.73
N LEU A 558 -16.04 24.88 62.78
CA LEU A 558 -15.55 25.77 63.83
C LEU A 558 -15.76 25.09 65.18
N ASN A 559 -14.68 24.97 65.95
CA ASN A 559 -14.71 24.49 67.33
C ASN A 559 -14.16 25.60 68.25
N ILE A 560 -14.93 25.94 69.29
CA ILE A 560 -14.54 26.91 70.32
C ILE A 560 -14.78 26.27 71.70
N PRO A 561 -13.74 25.85 72.43
CA PRO A 561 -13.88 25.48 73.84
C PRO A 561 -14.36 26.68 74.67
N LEU A 562 -15.29 26.44 75.59
CA LEU A 562 -15.89 27.48 76.42
C LEU A 562 -15.50 27.28 77.88
N GLU A 563 -14.95 28.33 78.48
CA GLU A 563 -14.62 28.37 79.90
C GLU A 563 -15.57 29.33 80.65
N LYS A 564 -16.09 28.89 81.80
CA LYS A 564 -16.92 29.73 82.65
C LYS A 564 -16.06 30.84 83.27
N ILE A 565 -16.58 32.05 83.30
CA ILE A 565 -15.98 33.14 84.06
C ILE A 565 -16.13 32.81 85.55
N LYS A 566 -15.02 32.81 86.29
CA LYS A 566 -15.06 32.62 87.74
C LYS A 566 -15.76 33.82 88.39
N LYS A 567 -16.57 33.56 89.42
CA LYS A 567 -17.15 34.64 90.24
C LYS A 567 -16.06 35.56 90.78
N MET A 568 -16.32 36.86 90.85
CA MET A 568 -15.33 37.85 91.25
C MET A 568 -15.94 39.00 92.05
N ARG A 569 -15.07 39.79 92.68
CA ARG A 569 -15.46 41.01 93.39
C ARG A 569 -15.44 42.22 92.44
N THR A 570 -16.14 43.30 92.79
CA THR A 570 -15.92 44.61 92.14
C THR A 570 -14.44 45.02 92.25
N GLY A 571 -13.91 45.84 91.35
CA GLY A 571 -12.48 46.23 91.34
C GLY A 571 -11.51 45.18 90.80
N TYR A 572 -11.88 43.90 90.76
CA TYR A 572 -11.07 42.83 90.16
C TYR A 572 -11.37 42.71 88.67
N GLY A 573 -10.42 42.12 87.94
CA GLY A 573 -10.57 41.89 86.49
C GLY A 573 -10.45 40.44 86.09
N PHE A 574 -11.12 40.07 85.00
CA PHE A 574 -11.09 38.74 84.42
C PHE A 574 -10.51 38.74 82.99
N LYS A 575 -9.95 37.60 82.59
CA LYS A 575 -9.52 37.36 81.21
C LYS A 575 -10.67 36.76 80.42
N MET A 576 -10.70 37.03 79.12
CA MET A 576 -11.62 36.39 78.17
C MET A 576 -10.82 35.84 76.98
N PRO A 577 -10.09 34.72 77.16
CA PRO A 577 -9.45 34.03 76.04
C PRO A 577 -10.50 33.22 75.27
N ILE A 578 -10.53 33.41 73.96
CA ILE A 578 -11.32 32.60 73.03
C ILE A 578 -10.35 31.88 72.12
N ASP A 579 -10.02 30.65 72.50
CA ASP A 579 -9.28 29.71 71.66
C ASP A 579 -10.27 29.07 70.67
N LEU A 580 -9.91 29.04 69.39
CA LEU A 580 -10.73 28.41 68.36
C LEU A 580 -9.92 27.67 67.33
N THR A 581 -10.51 26.61 66.78
CA THR A 581 -10.00 25.88 65.63
C THR A 581 -11.03 25.95 64.51
N TYR A 582 -10.65 26.59 63.40
CA TYR A 582 -11.42 26.57 62.17
C TYR A 582 -10.74 25.67 61.14
N THR A 583 -11.50 24.81 60.48
CA THR A 583 -11.02 23.97 59.38
C THR A 583 -11.89 24.16 58.16
N ASN A 584 -11.29 24.24 56.97
CA ASN A 584 -11.98 24.32 55.68
C ASN A 584 -11.41 23.28 54.72
N GLY A 585 -12.26 22.36 54.26
CA GLY A 585 -11.87 21.23 53.41
C GLY A 585 -11.56 21.55 51.95
N ILE A 586 -11.64 22.82 51.53
CA ILE A 586 -11.30 23.25 50.16
C ILE A 586 -10.19 24.29 50.11
N GLY A 587 -9.51 24.54 51.24
CA GLY A 587 -8.33 25.39 51.29
C GLY A 587 -8.66 26.89 51.35
N ALA A 588 -9.91 27.26 51.62
CA ALA A 588 -10.27 28.66 51.82
C ALA A 588 -9.72 29.14 53.18
N SER A 589 -8.93 30.20 53.15
CA SER A 589 -8.17 30.71 54.31
C SER A 589 -8.57 32.11 54.77
N ASP A 590 -9.56 32.74 54.12
CA ASP A 590 -10.01 34.09 54.49
C ASP A 590 -10.81 34.05 55.80
N LEU A 591 -10.09 34.26 56.91
CA LEU A 591 -10.59 34.26 58.28
C LEU A 591 -10.33 35.60 58.97
N ASP A 592 -10.43 36.71 58.23
CA ASP A 592 -10.41 38.07 58.81
C ASP A 592 -11.76 38.43 59.47
N PHE A 593 -12.22 37.60 60.40
CA PHE A 593 -13.29 37.97 61.32
C PHE A 593 -12.71 38.48 62.64
N LYS A 594 -13.49 39.33 63.32
CA LYS A 594 -13.16 39.89 64.63
C LYS A 594 -14.25 39.53 65.63
N LEU A 595 -13.85 39.30 66.87
CA LEU A 595 -14.75 39.08 67.99
C LEU A 595 -14.82 40.33 68.87
N ALA A 596 -16.01 40.61 69.39
CA ALA A 596 -16.22 41.69 70.35
C ALA A 596 -17.08 41.19 71.51
N MET A 597 -16.71 41.59 72.72
CA MET A 597 -17.47 41.33 73.93
C MET A 597 -18.45 42.48 74.17
N LYS A 598 -19.73 42.17 74.23
CA LYS A 598 -20.83 43.03 74.63
C LYS A 598 -21.04 42.91 76.12
N VAL A 599 -20.97 44.04 76.81
CA VAL A 599 -21.02 44.13 78.27
C VAL A 599 -22.07 45.16 78.67
N PRO A 600 -22.92 44.89 79.67
CA PRO A 600 -23.80 45.91 80.22
C PRO A 600 -23.02 47.13 80.71
N ASP A 601 -23.49 48.34 80.41
CA ASP A 601 -22.82 49.59 80.79
C ASP A 601 -22.57 49.70 82.30
N LYS A 602 -23.39 49.03 83.12
CA LYS A 602 -23.25 48.96 84.58
C LYS A 602 -21.95 48.31 85.05
N LEU A 603 -21.30 47.50 84.20
CA LEU A 603 -20.03 46.84 84.50
C LEU A 603 -18.81 47.58 83.94
N VAL A 604 -18.99 48.75 83.34
CA VAL A 604 -17.96 49.45 82.58
C VAL A 604 -17.65 50.79 83.23
N ASP A 605 -16.38 51.07 83.48
CA ASP A 605 -15.92 52.42 83.80
C ASP A 605 -15.60 53.16 82.50
N LYS A 606 -16.40 54.18 82.18
CA LYS A 606 -16.25 55.01 80.97
C LYS A 606 -15.38 56.25 81.19
N SER A 607 -14.77 56.41 82.37
CA SER A 607 -14.05 57.64 82.75
C SER A 607 -12.67 57.75 82.10
N TYR A 608 -12.01 56.61 81.83
CA TYR A 608 -10.62 56.58 81.36
C TYR A 608 -10.37 55.72 80.12
N ILE A 609 -11.14 54.65 79.88
CA ILE A 609 -11.14 53.92 78.60
C ILE A 609 -12.46 54.18 77.89
N GLU A 610 -12.38 54.58 76.63
CA GLU A 610 -13.55 54.80 75.79
C GLU A 610 -14.03 53.49 75.18
N TYR A 611 -15.29 53.14 75.44
CA TYR A 611 -15.98 52.01 74.83
C TYR A 611 -17.17 52.51 74.03
N GLU A 612 -17.32 52.01 72.81
CA GLU A 612 -18.51 52.25 72.00
C GLU A 612 -19.73 51.66 72.71
N SER A 613 -20.70 52.50 73.05
CA SER A 613 -21.88 52.10 73.82
C SER A 613 -23.16 52.44 73.08
N LYS A 614 -24.07 51.47 73.00
CA LYS A 614 -25.39 51.58 72.38
C LYS A 614 -26.38 50.70 73.16
N ASP A 615 -27.60 51.18 73.35
CA ASP A 615 -28.68 50.43 74.01
C ASP A 615 -28.27 49.85 75.38
N ASN A 616 -27.63 50.67 76.23
CA ASN A 616 -27.10 50.29 77.56
C ASN A 616 -26.03 49.17 77.54
N THR A 617 -25.42 48.92 76.39
CA THR A 617 -24.40 47.89 76.19
C THR A 617 -23.15 48.49 75.58
N SER A 618 -22.00 48.30 76.23
CA SER A 618 -20.69 48.69 75.75
C SER A 618 -20.02 47.56 74.97
N THR A 619 -19.25 47.93 73.96
CA THR A 619 -18.50 47.00 73.10
C THR A 619 -17.02 47.04 73.45
N VAL A 620 -16.48 45.89 73.83
CA VAL A 620 -15.07 45.67 74.13
C VAL A 620 -14.50 44.77 73.04
N ASN A 621 -13.73 45.33 72.11
CA ASN A 621 -13.11 44.56 71.04
C ASN A 621 -12.05 43.60 71.59
N LEU A 622 -12.03 42.37 71.08
CA LEU A 622 -10.96 41.41 71.33
C LEU A 622 -9.89 41.52 70.24
N GLU A 623 -8.63 41.33 70.63
CA GLU A 623 -7.48 41.27 69.73
C GLU A 623 -7.14 39.83 69.42
N LYS A 624 -6.80 39.55 68.16
CA LYS A 624 -6.24 38.27 67.75
C LYS A 624 -4.77 38.21 68.15
N THR A 625 -4.44 37.49 69.23
CA THR A 625 -3.08 37.44 69.79
C THR A 625 -2.29 36.24 69.30
N HIS A 626 -2.97 35.20 68.80
CA HIS A 626 -2.36 34.05 68.16
C HIS A 626 -3.13 33.65 66.90
N ASN A 627 -2.39 33.28 65.85
CA ASN A 627 -2.93 32.72 64.63
C ASN A 627 -1.89 31.78 64.02
N ASP A 628 -2.10 30.48 64.15
CA ASP A 628 -1.33 29.45 63.47
C ASP A 628 -2.22 28.78 62.42
N SER A 629 -1.91 29.03 61.16
CA SER A 629 -2.70 28.57 60.02
C SER A 629 -1.82 27.77 59.07
N SER A 630 -2.24 26.54 58.79
CA SER A 630 -1.56 25.65 57.83
C SER A 630 -2.57 25.10 56.82
N THR A 631 -2.08 24.85 55.61
CA THR A 631 -2.87 24.19 54.56
C THR A 631 -2.14 22.94 54.13
N ASN A 632 -2.81 21.79 54.24
CA ASN A 632 -2.30 20.50 53.80
C ASN A 632 -3.39 19.77 53.02
N ASN A 633 -3.06 19.20 51.85
CA ASN A 633 -3.99 18.48 50.98
C ASN A 633 -5.32 19.22 50.75
N ASN A 634 -5.25 20.51 50.37
CA ASN A 634 -6.41 21.39 50.17
C ASN A 634 -7.33 21.54 51.40
N THR A 635 -6.86 21.22 52.59
CA THR A 635 -7.56 21.50 53.85
C THR A 635 -6.78 22.55 54.63
N THR A 636 -7.40 23.69 54.88
CA THR A 636 -6.83 24.74 55.74
C THR A 636 -7.31 24.50 57.17
N THR A 637 -6.38 24.49 58.13
CA THR A 637 -6.70 24.50 59.56
C THR A 637 -6.04 25.72 60.20
N SER A 638 -6.83 26.50 60.92
CA SER A 638 -6.46 27.74 61.57
C SER A 638 -6.78 27.66 63.06
N LYS A 639 -5.75 27.69 63.89
CA LYS A 639 -5.84 27.79 65.34
C LYS A 639 -5.63 29.25 65.74
N GLN A 640 -6.65 29.87 66.29
CA GLN A 640 -6.62 31.29 66.63
C GLN A 640 -6.93 31.48 68.10
N LYS A 641 -6.36 32.53 68.68
CA LYS A 641 -6.67 33.00 70.02
C LYS A 641 -7.06 34.47 69.97
N PHE A 642 -8.23 34.77 70.52
CA PHE A 642 -8.70 36.13 70.73
C PHE A 642 -8.69 36.44 72.22
N GLU A 643 -8.14 37.59 72.60
CA GLU A 643 -8.05 38.02 74.00
C GLU A 643 -8.49 39.48 74.11
N LEU A 644 -8.84 39.90 75.32
CA LEU A 644 -9.08 41.31 75.60
C LEU A 644 -7.86 42.16 75.24
N GLN A 645 -8.10 43.43 74.92
CA GLN A 645 -7.04 44.42 74.74
C GLN A 645 -6.19 44.54 76.01
N HIS A 646 -4.90 44.83 75.82
CA HIS A 646 -4.02 45.13 76.94
C HIS A 646 -4.40 46.49 77.56
N VAL A 647 -4.49 46.52 78.89
CA VAL A 647 -4.77 47.74 79.67
C VAL A 647 -3.59 48.08 80.57
N ASN A 648 -3.36 49.37 80.78
CA ASN A 648 -2.35 49.91 81.67
C ASN A 648 -3.05 50.53 82.88
N VAL A 649 -2.51 50.32 84.07
CA VAL A 649 -3.07 50.85 85.33
C VAL A 649 -2.13 51.92 85.87
N GLU A 650 -2.66 53.09 86.19
CA GLU A 650 -1.91 54.15 86.84
C GLU A 650 -1.70 53.85 88.33
N LYS A 651 -0.43 53.78 88.77
CA LYS A 651 -0.04 53.23 90.10
C LYS A 651 -0.74 53.87 91.29
N ARG A 652 -1.04 55.17 91.23
CA ARG A 652 -1.55 55.94 92.38
C ARG A 652 -3.07 56.03 92.44
N THR A 653 -3.74 55.97 91.29
CA THR A 653 -5.17 56.25 91.16
C THR A 653 -5.97 55.00 90.81
N GLY A 654 -5.33 53.98 90.21
CA GLY A 654 -6.00 52.82 89.67
C GLY A 654 -6.72 53.08 88.33
N HIS A 655 -6.57 54.28 87.74
CA HIS A 655 -7.18 54.59 86.45
C HIS A 655 -6.61 53.71 85.34
N LEU A 656 -7.50 53.29 84.44
CA LEU A 656 -7.18 52.36 83.36
C LEU A 656 -6.99 53.11 82.04
N PHE A 657 -5.94 52.79 81.30
CA PHE A 657 -5.66 53.37 79.99
C PHE A 657 -5.36 52.26 78.97
N SER A 658 -5.92 52.37 77.77
CA SER A 658 -5.56 51.48 76.67
C SER A 658 -4.10 51.70 76.23
N SER A 659 -3.49 50.69 75.61
CA SER A 659 -2.13 50.82 75.06
C SER A 659 -2.00 51.95 74.03
N GLU A 660 -3.07 52.23 73.27
CA GLU A 660 -3.08 53.33 72.29
C GLU A 660 -3.10 54.71 72.98
N GLN A 661 -3.88 54.88 74.05
CA GLN A 661 -3.85 56.11 74.85
C GLN A 661 -2.48 56.38 75.47
N VAL A 662 -1.80 55.33 75.95
CA VAL A 662 -0.44 55.44 76.49
C VAL A 662 0.54 55.85 75.39
N LYS A 663 0.48 55.20 74.23
CA LYS A 663 1.31 55.53 73.07
C LYS A 663 1.08 56.97 72.60
N ASN A 664 -0.16 57.45 72.65
CA ASN A 664 -0.56 58.79 72.25
C ASN A 664 -0.37 59.83 73.36
N LYS A 665 0.18 59.46 74.51
CA LYS A 665 0.45 60.35 75.66
C LYS A 665 -0.80 61.10 76.13
N ASP A 666 -1.90 60.38 76.34
CA ASP A 666 -3.16 60.92 76.88
C ASP A 666 -2.90 61.82 78.10
N GLU A 667 -3.35 63.07 78.04
CA GLU A 667 -3.04 64.10 79.05
C GLU A 667 -3.58 63.77 80.44
N ARG A 668 -4.55 62.84 80.54
CA ARG A 668 -5.10 62.35 81.82
C ARG A 668 -4.11 61.49 82.59
N ILE A 669 -3.06 60.97 81.96
CA ILE A 669 -2.00 60.18 82.63
C ILE A 669 -1.09 61.14 83.40
N LYS A 670 -1.10 61.05 84.73
CA LYS A 670 -0.33 61.92 85.65
C LYS A 670 0.76 61.18 86.41
N TYR A 671 0.67 59.86 86.52
CA TYR A 671 1.60 59.04 87.29
C TYR A 671 2.10 57.82 86.50
N ASP A 672 3.13 57.16 87.04
CA ASP A 672 3.68 55.92 86.51
C ASP A 672 2.59 54.87 86.24
N LEU A 673 2.75 54.15 85.14
CA LEU A 673 1.88 53.05 84.75
C LEU A 673 2.50 51.69 85.10
N ILE A 674 1.65 50.70 85.37
CA ILE A 674 1.98 49.27 85.43
C ILE A 674 1.08 48.50 84.46
N SER A 675 1.51 47.31 84.04
CA SER A 675 0.68 46.41 83.23
C SER A 675 -0.55 45.97 84.04
N GLY A 676 -1.75 46.21 83.50
CA GLY A 676 -3.00 45.61 83.96
C GLY A 676 -3.32 44.28 83.25
N ASP A 677 -2.39 43.79 82.43
CA ASP A 677 -2.58 42.64 81.54
C ASP A 677 -3.77 42.81 80.58
N ARG A 678 -4.23 41.71 79.99
CA ARG A 678 -5.40 41.62 79.12
C ARG A 678 -6.65 41.23 79.93
N LYS A 679 -7.09 42.12 80.81
CA LYS A 679 -8.23 41.90 81.72
C LYS A 679 -9.31 42.96 81.56
N PHE A 680 -10.55 42.55 81.72
CA PHE A 680 -11.69 43.45 81.87
C PHE A 680 -11.91 43.66 83.37
N TYR A 681 -11.67 44.89 83.85
CA TYR A 681 -11.78 45.24 85.25
C TYR A 681 -13.17 45.78 85.58
N LEU A 682 -13.77 45.24 86.64
CA LEU A 682 -15.03 45.76 87.17
C LEU A 682 -14.78 47.05 87.94
N PRO A 683 -15.60 48.09 87.78
CA PRO A 683 -15.47 49.32 88.57
C PRO A 683 -15.58 49.02 90.07
N ILE A 684 -14.76 49.67 90.90
CA ILE A 684 -14.81 49.48 92.36
C ILE A 684 -16.18 49.88 92.94
N TRP A 685 -16.85 50.86 92.33
CA TRP A 685 -18.21 51.32 92.64
C TRP A 685 -19.31 50.52 91.92
N GLY A 686 -18.96 49.40 91.29
CA GLY A 686 -19.93 48.49 90.69
C GLY A 686 -20.88 47.87 91.72
N ARG A 687 -21.99 47.29 91.25
CA ARG A 687 -22.97 46.60 92.12
C ARG A 687 -22.78 45.08 92.06
N ILE A 688 -22.98 44.41 93.18
CA ILE A 688 -23.12 42.95 93.20
C ILE A 688 -24.33 42.50 92.36
N GLY A 689 -24.24 41.29 91.80
CA GLY A 689 -25.30 40.70 90.99
C GLY A 689 -24.79 39.81 89.87
N ASP A 690 -25.75 39.22 89.17
CA ASP A 690 -25.51 38.41 87.98
C ASP A 690 -25.67 39.24 86.72
N TYR A 691 -24.65 39.22 85.88
CA TYR A 691 -24.62 39.97 84.63
C TYR A 691 -24.35 39.03 83.46
N LYS A 692 -25.08 39.26 82.36
CA LYS A 692 -24.84 38.57 81.10
C LYS A 692 -23.85 39.36 80.27
N VAL A 693 -22.79 38.71 79.81
CA VAL A 693 -21.88 39.23 78.80
C VAL A 693 -21.87 38.30 77.60
N LYS A 694 -21.63 38.84 76.43
CA LYS A 694 -21.73 38.10 75.16
C LYS A 694 -20.51 38.36 74.31
N VAL A 695 -19.88 37.33 73.76
CA VAL A 695 -18.85 37.48 72.73
C VAL A 695 -19.47 37.14 71.38
N GLU A 696 -19.45 38.07 70.44
CA GLU A 696 -20.03 37.88 69.11
C GLU A 696 -19.04 38.19 68.00
N SER A 697 -19.23 37.56 66.84
CA SER A 697 -18.52 37.92 65.62
C SER A 697 -19.08 39.20 65.02
N THR A 698 -18.20 40.14 64.71
CA THR A 698 -18.55 41.43 64.07
C THR A 698 -18.57 41.36 62.54
N LYS A 699 -18.09 40.25 61.98
CA LYS A 699 -18.11 39.93 60.55
C LYS A 699 -18.49 38.46 60.38
N GLU A 700 -19.15 38.15 59.28
CA GLU A 700 -19.48 36.78 58.88
C GLU A 700 -18.22 35.92 58.71
N ILE A 701 -18.31 34.65 59.08
CA ILE A 701 -17.21 33.69 59.12
C ILE A 701 -17.38 32.67 58.01
N GLY A 702 -16.28 32.37 57.32
CA GLY A 702 -16.17 31.23 56.42
C GLY A 702 -17.02 31.32 55.14
N VAL A 703 -17.17 30.18 54.48
CA VAL A 703 -17.87 30.06 53.18
C VAL A 703 -19.38 30.16 53.38
N ASN A 704 -19.91 29.61 54.46
CA ASN A 704 -21.32 29.66 54.81
C ASN A 704 -21.76 31.00 55.44
N ARG A 705 -20.85 31.96 55.60
CA ARG A 705 -21.17 33.32 56.07
C ARG A 705 -21.93 33.34 57.40
N PHE A 706 -21.54 32.47 58.33
CA PHE A 706 -22.21 32.33 59.61
C PHE A 706 -21.64 33.31 60.65
N ASN A 707 -22.39 33.59 61.71
CA ASN A 707 -21.94 34.38 62.86
C ASN A 707 -21.93 33.51 64.12
N VAL A 708 -21.18 33.93 65.14
CA VAL A 708 -21.17 33.27 66.45
C VAL A 708 -21.59 34.24 67.53
N GLU A 709 -22.28 33.71 68.55
CA GLU A 709 -22.76 34.42 69.73
C GLU A 709 -22.56 33.51 70.94
N LEU A 710 -21.63 33.89 71.82
CA LEU A 710 -21.21 33.13 72.98
C LEU A 710 -21.66 33.87 74.24
N ASP A 711 -22.62 33.30 74.97
CA ASP A 711 -23.13 33.89 76.21
C ASP A 711 -22.31 33.41 77.43
N TYR A 712 -21.98 34.36 78.31
CA TYR A 712 -21.26 34.13 79.55
C TYR A 712 -21.93 34.83 80.74
N ASP A 713 -21.80 34.19 81.90
CA ASP A 713 -22.25 34.72 83.19
C ASP A 713 -21.09 35.35 83.94
N VAL A 714 -21.26 36.63 84.32
CA VAL A 714 -20.38 37.33 85.26
C VAL A 714 -21.13 37.47 86.58
N ASN A 715 -20.78 36.62 87.55
CA ASN A 715 -21.29 36.69 88.91
C ASN A 715 -20.38 37.60 89.76
N VAL A 716 -20.88 38.79 90.09
CA VAL A 716 -20.22 39.75 90.98
C VAL A 716 -20.76 39.53 92.38
N TYR A 717 -20.03 38.77 93.20
CA TYR A 717 -20.57 38.25 94.47
C TYR A 717 -20.22 39.08 95.71
N ALA A 718 -19.29 40.03 95.59
CA ALA A 718 -18.84 40.87 96.70
C ALA A 718 -18.14 42.14 96.20
N HIS A 719 -17.89 43.09 97.10
CA HIS A 719 -17.23 44.36 96.84
C HIS A 719 -15.73 44.30 97.14
N MET A 720 -14.91 45.06 96.39
CA MET A 720 -13.52 45.33 96.79
C MET A 720 -13.45 46.29 97.97
N TYR A 721 -14.26 47.36 97.93
CA TYR A 721 -14.44 48.29 99.04
C TYR A 721 -15.87 48.22 99.55
N ALA A 722 -16.04 47.71 100.75
CA ALA A 722 -17.32 47.60 101.42
C ALA A 722 -17.57 48.81 102.33
N HIS A 723 -18.81 49.29 102.33
CA HIS A 723 -19.33 50.10 103.43
C HIS A 723 -19.84 49.19 104.56
N MET A 724 -20.00 49.73 105.78
CA MET A 724 -20.44 48.93 106.95
C MET A 724 -21.75 48.16 106.72
N ASP A 725 -22.65 48.69 105.90
CA ASP A 725 -23.95 48.05 105.58
C ASP A 725 -23.89 47.03 104.42
N SER A 726 -22.70 46.55 104.04
CA SER A 726 -22.56 45.61 102.91
C SER A 726 -23.24 44.28 103.20
N GLU A 727 -24.12 43.84 102.30
CA GLU A 727 -24.80 42.53 102.38
C GLU A 727 -23.83 41.34 102.23
N THR A 728 -22.61 41.60 101.76
CA THR A 728 -21.58 40.60 101.47
C THR A 728 -20.30 40.80 102.31
N ILE A 729 -20.41 41.46 103.47
CA ILE A 729 -19.26 41.88 104.31
C ILE A 729 -18.24 40.76 104.62
N SER A 730 -18.70 39.51 104.76
CA SER A 730 -17.82 38.35 105.00
C SER A 730 -17.00 37.94 103.78
N ASP A 731 -17.47 38.28 102.59
CA ASP A 731 -16.88 37.96 101.30
C ASP A 731 -16.15 39.15 100.66
N ASP A 732 -16.32 40.37 101.19
CA ASP A 732 -15.69 41.60 100.68
C ASP A 732 -14.17 41.63 100.92
N ALA A 733 -13.43 42.40 100.11
CA ALA A 733 -11.97 42.43 100.20
C ALA A 733 -11.45 43.39 101.29
N ILE A 734 -12.00 44.60 101.35
CA ILE A 734 -11.58 45.67 102.27
C ILE A 734 -12.84 46.34 102.82
N ILE A 735 -12.93 46.43 104.15
CA ILE A 735 -13.99 47.17 104.83
C ILE A 735 -13.49 48.59 105.09
N LEU A 736 -14.27 49.58 104.66
CA LEU A 736 -14.03 50.98 105.01
C LEU A 736 -14.91 51.34 106.21
N GLU A 737 -14.27 51.47 107.37
CA GLU A 737 -14.92 51.94 108.58
C GLU A 737 -14.66 53.44 108.76
N PRO A 738 -15.70 54.29 108.83
CA PRO A 738 -15.52 55.69 109.17
C PRO A 738 -15.02 55.79 110.61
N ILE A 739 -13.85 56.41 110.78
CA ILE A 739 -13.29 56.72 112.09
C ILE A 739 -13.74 58.12 112.52
N ASN A 740 -14.13 58.28 113.78
CA ASN A 740 -14.31 59.62 114.34
C ASN A 740 -12.93 60.26 114.53
N ALA A 741 -12.74 61.50 114.10
CA ALA A 741 -11.44 62.15 114.23
C ALA A 741 -11.04 62.39 115.70
N ASP A 742 -12.03 62.60 116.58
CA ASP A 742 -11.82 62.83 118.02
C ASP A 742 -11.51 61.53 118.76
N ASP A 743 -12.14 60.43 118.33
CA ASP A 743 -11.87 59.08 118.82
C ASP A 743 -11.83 58.09 117.65
N PRO A 744 -10.64 57.90 117.04
CA PRO A 744 -10.51 57.06 115.85
C PRO A 744 -10.79 55.58 116.10
N PHE A 745 -10.75 55.14 117.35
CA PHE A 745 -10.82 53.73 117.73
C PHE A 745 -11.79 53.54 118.91
N PRO A 746 -13.08 53.90 118.76
CA PRO A 746 -14.04 53.87 119.86
C PRO A 746 -14.27 52.44 120.39
N ASN A 747 -13.96 51.44 119.56
CA ASN A 747 -14.08 50.01 119.88
C ASN A 747 -12.71 49.34 120.17
N GLY A 748 -11.66 50.14 120.40
CA GLY A 748 -10.29 49.69 120.64
C GLY A 748 -9.41 49.67 119.39
N THR A 749 -8.09 49.75 119.60
CA THR A 749 -7.09 49.79 118.51
C THR A 749 -7.21 48.56 117.60
N PRO A 750 -7.21 48.72 116.27
CA PRO A 750 -7.32 47.60 115.34
C PRO A 750 -6.21 46.58 115.57
N LYS A 751 -6.59 45.30 115.47
CA LYS A 751 -5.66 44.19 115.72
C LYS A 751 -4.47 44.26 114.76
N GLY A 752 -3.27 44.37 115.30
CA GLY A 752 -2.01 44.44 114.54
C GLY A 752 -1.43 45.85 114.37
N TRP A 753 -2.10 46.90 114.84
CA TRP A 753 -1.54 48.25 114.85
C TRP A 753 -0.62 48.45 116.05
N SER A 754 0.55 49.07 115.80
CA SER A 754 1.47 49.51 116.84
C SER A 754 1.04 50.86 117.45
N ASN A 755 1.63 51.22 118.59
CA ASN A 755 1.41 52.54 119.19
C ASN A 755 1.93 53.67 118.27
N GLU A 756 2.99 53.41 117.51
CA GLU A 756 3.51 54.29 116.47
C GLU A 756 2.49 54.50 115.34
N ASP A 757 1.80 53.45 114.88
CA ASP A 757 0.76 53.55 113.85
C ASP A 757 -0.42 54.40 114.33
N VAL A 758 -0.85 54.19 115.57
CA VAL A 758 -1.91 54.98 116.22
C VAL A 758 -1.51 56.45 116.33
N LYS A 759 -0.26 56.73 116.72
CA LYS A 759 0.26 58.09 116.84
C LYS A 759 0.37 58.76 115.47
N ALA A 760 0.90 58.06 114.47
CA ALA A 760 1.00 58.56 113.10
C ALA A 760 -0.36 58.90 112.50
N LEU A 761 -1.39 58.07 112.74
CA LEU A 761 -2.75 58.38 112.32
C LEU A 761 -3.30 59.63 113.02
N LYS A 762 -3.11 59.76 114.34
CA LYS A 762 -3.55 60.95 115.10
C LYS A 762 -2.85 62.23 114.63
N GLU A 763 -1.55 62.16 114.32
CA GLU A 763 -0.81 63.28 113.72
C GLU A 763 -1.36 63.63 112.33
N MET A 764 -1.62 62.63 111.47
CA MET A 764 -2.23 62.83 110.15
C MET A 764 -3.64 63.45 110.23
N LEU A 765 -4.46 63.03 111.20
CA LEU A 765 -5.80 63.59 111.43
C LEU A 765 -5.69 65.03 111.95
N GLY A 766 -4.77 65.31 112.88
CA GLY A 766 -4.50 66.64 113.42
C GLY A 766 -3.98 67.65 112.38
N GLU A 767 -3.10 67.23 111.46
CA GLU A 767 -2.62 68.09 110.37
C GLU A 767 -3.72 68.41 109.34
N LYS A 768 -4.60 67.46 109.01
CA LYS A 768 -5.69 67.66 108.05
C LYS A 768 -6.85 68.48 108.63
N LEU A 769 -7.14 68.36 109.93
CA LEU A 769 -8.10 69.22 110.64
C LEU A 769 -7.69 70.71 110.59
N ASN A 770 -6.38 71.01 110.60
CA ASN A 770 -5.85 72.38 110.50
C ASN A 770 -5.85 72.99 109.08
N LYS A 771 -6.08 72.19 108.02
CA LYS A 771 -6.27 72.69 106.64
C LYS A 771 -7.76 72.71 106.24
N GLY A 772 -8.65 72.83 107.22
CA GLY A 772 -10.09 72.97 107.03
C GLY A 772 -10.47 74.25 106.28
N ASN A 773 -10.49 74.17 104.95
CA ASN A 773 -11.43 74.95 104.14
C ASN A 773 -12.00 74.05 103.02
N LEU A 774 -12.62 72.94 103.42
CA LEU A 774 -13.59 72.23 102.60
C LEU A 774 -14.97 72.76 102.95
N SER A 775 -15.33 73.89 102.34
CA SER A 775 -16.70 74.38 102.31
C SER A 775 -17.57 73.41 101.52
N MET A 776 -18.51 72.77 102.20
CA MET A 776 -19.52 71.84 101.65
C MET A 776 -20.41 72.50 100.57
N ASP A 777 -20.45 73.83 100.49
CA ASP A 777 -21.29 74.60 99.55
C ASP A 777 -20.86 74.52 98.08
N LYS A 778 -19.74 73.87 97.75
CA LYS A 778 -19.30 73.63 96.35
C LYS A 778 -19.57 72.22 95.83
N LEU A 779 -20.14 71.33 96.65
CA LEU A 779 -20.37 69.92 96.29
C LEU A 779 -21.84 69.57 96.06
N ILE A 780 -22.74 70.56 96.06
CA ILE A 780 -24.15 70.39 95.69
C ILE A 780 -24.45 71.37 94.55
N PRO A 781 -24.78 70.90 93.33
CA PRO A 781 -25.38 71.78 92.34
C PRO A 781 -26.73 72.25 92.87
N LYS A 782 -26.92 73.56 93.02
CA LYS A 782 -28.26 74.12 93.19
C LYS A 782 -29.01 73.98 91.86
N LYS A 783 -29.90 72.99 91.82
CA LYS A 783 -30.93 72.67 90.82
C LYS A 783 -30.48 72.42 89.38
#